data_AF-K9H9H0-F1
#
_entry.id   AF-K9H9H0-F1
#
_cell.length_a   1.000
_cell.length_b   1.000
_cell.length_c   1.000
_cell.angle_alpha   90.00
_cell.angle_beta   90.00
_cell.angle_gamma   90.00
#
_symmetry.space_group_name_H-M   'P 1'
#
loop_
_entity.id
_entity.type
_entity.pdbx_description
1 polymer ?
#
loop_
_entity_poly.entity_id
_entity_poly.type
_entity_poly.pdbx_seq_one_letter_code
_entity_poly.pdbx_strand_id
1 'polypeptide(L)'
;MTTRTRDIDGWAADTLGSQREAAAGPLAAALRYDDVAIAENATVTLSAGAYEPLLTLAPVEDVREEMRVRVERLEPGPAGGLPDLRFAAWTERGAQLPALVPDVGPDSRTGAAWRVRLEVAVGGRPVAPRDVAALLRARVSEGRLAKLMHVLQAETPRLRRLGREVAAQSSVALARGFMLDRIGSELSVPRFREALAVRQGQIVQVPGEEGDADYRRRLGLFRTFAMPTRGYADRLLNGPPGGRGVVQAMGGPAGFDILEADNPYQIGFRIIAIGPTVQAAEDARRAYLRFLRETTLIDPADNVPPVRRMPAAHLAREQALRERLRRRLSFADGGGAPMAPYLARAFDRMARVLDHLEVDARTVVLRAQDDSGGSRHELGLMAEIARWPDRALSALRARLRRPPRRPAEDPDVAGVLSVLSRDGGAGAGDAAAVWEEFLRACGFRTVEHLTEATTLVSHVSMAHVQVEAASDIARDDAKAGIPVSVRLRRPGADTDVALSHALDGGADGWPEGLADWNVVREGQAALIDRLIVPDLPAAAALNEAGLSQPEPPGRRFRAALAQYPAHVVALLRLGDAFARGLIRGDDGATQQLLQVAEVLGANGAAALAVMAERADIMLVVSSIGLPQIGTNIGPRRASAFFWSVMPITGSPATIRGTGARARLTAARDGLYAVSVISYARIGLTDPFSWQVRLPPGAKLDLAQYEMVMNMLGRLHPLGVEINTWTLRRRHVALDGETVAPLPPRLSRSYRPFHRPRFAGTGDAPGRGGS
;
A
#
# COMPACT_ATOMS: atom_id res chain seq x y z
N MET A 1 -24.47 -24.58 53.55
CA MET A 1 -25.24 -24.25 52.33
C MET A 1 -24.33 -23.50 51.37
N THR A 2 -23.59 -24.23 50.54
CA THR A 2 -22.81 -23.65 49.44
C THR A 2 -23.72 -23.60 48.21
N THR A 3 -23.93 -22.38 47.73
CA THR A 3 -24.73 -22.03 46.57
C THR A 3 -24.16 -22.70 45.32
N ARG A 4 -24.71 -23.87 44.94
CA ARG A 4 -24.66 -24.34 43.56
C ARG A 4 -25.41 -23.33 42.71
N THR A 5 -24.68 -22.54 41.93
CA THR A 5 -25.21 -21.84 40.77
C THR A 5 -25.98 -22.87 39.95
N ARG A 6 -27.31 -22.82 39.99
CA ARG A 6 -28.15 -23.51 38.99
C ARG A 6 -27.69 -23.00 37.65
N ASP A 7 -27.12 -23.88 36.84
CA ASP A 7 -26.89 -23.59 35.43
C ASP A 7 -28.24 -23.16 34.85
N ILE A 8 -28.30 -21.95 34.29
CA ILE A 8 -29.54 -21.30 33.85
C ILE A 8 -30.09 -22.03 32.61
N ASP A 9 -29.29 -22.87 31.94
CA ASP A 9 -29.74 -23.68 30.83
C ASP A 9 -30.40 -24.97 31.31
N GLY A 10 -31.65 -24.87 31.80
CA GLY A 10 -32.54 -26.02 32.07
C GLY A 10 -32.85 -26.90 30.84
N TRP A 11 -32.18 -26.63 29.71
CA TRP A 11 -32.35 -27.25 28.41
C TRP A 11 -31.06 -27.87 27.85
N ALA A 12 -29.99 -28.04 28.65
CA ALA A 12 -28.77 -28.75 28.23
C ALA A 12 -29.09 -30.07 27.50
N ALA A 13 -28.33 -30.44 26.47
CA ALA A 13 -28.64 -31.63 25.65
C ALA A 13 -28.66 -32.95 26.44
N ASP A 14 -28.06 -32.97 27.63
CA ASP A 14 -28.28 -34.00 28.66
C ASP A 14 -29.60 -33.77 29.43
N THR A 15 -30.70 -33.70 28.71
CA THR A 15 -32.02 -33.37 29.28
C THR A 15 -32.47 -34.40 30.32
N LEU A 16 -32.11 -35.68 30.15
CA LEU A 16 -32.47 -36.74 31.09
C LEU A 16 -31.70 -36.60 32.41
N GLY A 17 -30.43 -36.19 32.37
CA GLY A 17 -29.62 -35.89 33.55
C GLY A 17 -30.21 -34.73 34.35
N SER A 18 -30.54 -33.63 33.67
CA SER A 18 -31.17 -32.47 34.32
C SER A 18 -32.53 -32.80 34.94
N GLN A 19 -33.34 -33.63 34.29
CA GLN A 19 -34.63 -34.08 34.87
C GLN A 19 -34.43 -35.00 36.08
N ARG A 20 -33.40 -35.86 36.08
CA ARG A 20 -33.04 -36.67 37.26
C ARG A 20 -32.69 -35.76 38.43
N GLU A 21 -31.88 -34.73 38.21
CA GLU A 21 -31.50 -33.78 39.26
C GLU A 21 -32.68 -32.95 39.79
N ALA A 22 -33.67 -32.68 38.93
CA ALA A 22 -34.88 -31.95 39.29
C ALA A 22 -35.97 -32.84 39.92
N ALA A 23 -35.93 -34.15 39.69
CA ALA A 23 -36.90 -35.09 40.23
C ALA A 23 -36.75 -35.22 41.75
N ALA A 24 -37.88 -35.34 42.46
CA ALA A 24 -37.92 -35.53 43.91
C ALA A 24 -38.80 -36.73 44.29
N GLY A 25 -38.51 -37.32 45.45
CA GLY A 25 -39.31 -38.40 46.02
C GLY A 25 -39.41 -39.63 45.10
N PRO A 26 -40.61 -40.23 44.92
CA PRO A 26 -40.79 -41.44 44.12
C PRO A 26 -40.38 -41.30 42.65
N LEU A 27 -40.45 -40.09 42.08
CA LEU A 27 -40.05 -39.84 40.68
C LEU A 27 -38.52 -39.93 40.52
N ALA A 28 -37.75 -39.47 41.50
CA ALA A 28 -36.30 -39.60 41.49
C ALA A 28 -35.86 -41.08 41.56
N ALA A 29 -36.58 -41.89 42.34
CA ALA A 29 -36.34 -43.33 42.43
C ALA A 29 -36.70 -44.06 41.12
N ALA A 30 -37.69 -43.57 40.37
CA ALA A 30 -38.13 -44.12 39.09
C ALA A 30 -37.36 -43.58 37.87
N LEU A 31 -36.47 -42.60 38.05
CA LEU A 31 -35.63 -41.98 37.02
C LEU A 31 -34.14 -42.18 37.37
N ARG A 32 -33.70 -43.45 37.40
CA ARG A 32 -32.28 -43.76 37.54
C ARG A 32 -31.59 -43.57 36.20
N TYR A 33 -30.43 -42.94 36.24
CA TYR A 33 -29.71 -42.57 35.03
C TYR A 33 -28.21 -42.39 35.28
N ASP A 34 -27.47 -43.48 35.17
CA ASP A 34 -26.08 -43.55 35.65
C ASP A 34 -25.08 -43.74 34.51
N ASP A 35 -23.87 -43.22 34.71
CA ASP A 35 -22.74 -43.39 33.79
C ASP A 35 -22.24 -44.83 33.84
N VAL A 36 -22.01 -45.43 32.66
CA VAL A 36 -21.37 -46.74 32.52
C VAL A 36 -20.02 -46.56 31.87
N ALA A 37 -18.99 -47.14 32.47
CA ALA A 37 -17.63 -47.04 31.96
C ALA A 37 -17.50 -47.70 30.58
N ILE A 38 -16.84 -46.99 29.66
CA ILE A 38 -16.33 -47.57 28.42
C ILE A 38 -14.90 -48.03 28.71
N ALA A 39 -14.65 -49.34 28.62
CA ALA A 39 -13.32 -49.89 28.82
C ALA A 39 -12.36 -49.55 27.66
N GLU A 40 -11.05 -49.68 27.86
CA GLU A 40 -10.01 -49.35 26.85
C GLU A 40 -10.15 -50.12 25.53
N ASN A 41 -10.80 -51.29 25.56
CA ASN A 41 -11.13 -52.07 24.37
C ASN A 41 -12.46 -51.65 23.71
N ALA A 42 -12.96 -50.45 24.01
CA ALA A 42 -14.24 -49.91 23.58
C ALA A 42 -15.46 -50.79 23.90
N THR A 43 -15.41 -51.52 25.02
CA THR A 43 -16.56 -52.32 25.49
C THR A 43 -17.32 -51.65 26.62
N VAL A 44 -18.63 -51.85 26.62
CA VAL A 44 -19.55 -51.39 27.68
C VAL A 44 -20.22 -52.63 28.26
N THR A 45 -20.16 -52.80 29.58
CA THR A 45 -20.72 -53.95 30.29
C THR A 45 -21.72 -53.48 31.33
N LEU A 46 -22.90 -54.08 31.37
CA LEU A 46 -23.87 -53.90 32.45
C LEU A 46 -24.12 -55.24 33.14
N SER A 47 -24.02 -55.23 34.46
CA SER A 47 -24.35 -56.38 35.31
C SER A 47 -25.85 -56.71 35.28
N ALA A 48 -26.20 -57.96 35.56
CA ALA A 48 -27.60 -58.37 35.67
C ALA A 48 -28.31 -57.63 36.81
N GLY A 49 -29.64 -57.46 36.68
CA GLY A 49 -30.49 -56.91 37.75
C GLY A 49 -30.95 -55.46 37.56
N ALA A 50 -30.50 -54.76 36.51
CA ALA A 50 -31.03 -53.43 36.18
C ALA A 50 -32.52 -53.52 35.82
N TYR A 51 -33.35 -52.63 36.36
CA TYR A 51 -34.80 -52.66 36.15
C TYR A 51 -35.17 -51.99 34.82
N GLU A 52 -35.73 -52.74 33.87
CA GLU A 52 -36.07 -52.26 32.53
C GLU A 52 -35.03 -51.29 31.90
N PRO A 53 -33.78 -51.73 31.68
CA PRO A 53 -32.69 -50.84 31.27
C PRO A 53 -32.85 -50.32 29.83
N LEU A 54 -32.24 -49.17 29.55
CA LEU A 54 -31.97 -48.62 28.21
C LEU A 54 -30.53 -48.09 28.20
N LEU A 55 -29.70 -48.58 27.28
CA LEU A 55 -28.36 -48.04 27.03
C LEU A 55 -28.47 -46.90 26.03
N THR A 56 -27.97 -45.71 26.40
CA THR A 56 -27.77 -44.59 25.49
C THR A 56 -26.28 -44.27 25.37
N LEU A 57 -25.90 -43.78 24.20
CA LEU A 57 -24.60 -43.17 23.96
C LEU A 57 -24.78 -41.68 23.74
N ALA A 58 -23.83 -40.90 24.25
CA ALA A 58 -23.79 -39.46 24.06
C ALA A 58 -22.36 -38.98 23.78
N PRO A 59 -22.16 -37.94 22.96
CA PRO A 59 -20.84 -37.40 22.72
C PRO A 59 -20.36 -36.60 23.95
N VAL A 60 -19.07 -36.70 24.27
CA VAL A 60 -18.45 -35.96 25.38
C VAL A 60 -18.25 -34.48 25.01
N GLU A 61 -18.01 -34.21 23.73
CA GLU A 61 -17.83 -32.88 23.16
C GLU A 61 -18.82 -32.61 22.02
N ASP A 62 -18.90 -31.36 21.56
CA ASP A 62 -19.71 -31.00 20.41
C ASP A 62 -19.17 -31.64 19.12
N VAL A 63 -20.05 -32.32 18.39
CA VAL A 63 -19.73 -33.08 17.18
C VAL A 63 -19.69 -32.12 15.99
N ARG A 64 -18.50 -31.78 15.49
CA ARG A 64 -18.32 -30.85 14.35
C ARG A 64 -18.48 -31.51 12.98
N GLU A 65 -18.12 -32.78 12.90
CA GLU A 65 -18.22 -33.64 11.72
C GLU A 65 -19.05 -34.86 12.06
N GLU A 66 -19.68 -35.52 11.09
CA GLU A 66 -20.48 -36.71 11.36
C GLU A 66 -19.67 -37.76 12.14
N MET A 67 -20.22 -38.23 13.26
CA MET A 67 -19.69 -39.32 14.04
C MET A 67 -20.63 -40.53 13.95
N ARG A 68 -20.11 -41.62 13.39
CA ARG A 68 -20.81 -42.90 13.29
C ARG A 68 -20.31 -43.84 14.37
N VAL A 69 -21.22 -44.52 15.04
CA VAL A 69 -20.93 -45.53 16.06
C VAL A 69 -21.63 -46.82 15.68
N ARG A 70 -20.84 -47.84 15.37
CA ARG A 70 -21.34 -49.20 15.18
C ARG A 70 -21.34 -49.90 16.54
N VAL A 71 -22.46 -50.52 16.87
CA VAL A 71 -22.63 -51.22 18.15
C VAL A 71 -22.79 -52.71 17.87
N GLU A 72 -21.90 -53.52 18.43
CA GLU A 72 -21.92 -54.97 18.33
C GLU A 72 -22.28 -55.57 19.68
N ARG A 73 -23.37 -56.34 19.77
CA ARG A 73 -23.72 -57.08 20.99
C ARG A 73 -22.83 -58.32 21.08
N LEU A 74 -22.11 -58.47 22.19
CA LEU A 74 -21.25 -59.63 22.49
C LEU A 74 -21.93 -60.65 23.40
N GLU A 75 -22.74 -60.19 24.36
CA GLU A 75 -23.48 -61.04 25.30
C GLU A 75 -24.85 -60.39 25.62
N PRO A 76 -25.94 -61.16 25.85
CA PRO A 76 -26.04 -62.63 25.74
C PRO A 76 -26.30 -63.10 24.30
N GLY A 77 -25.85 -64.32 23.96
CA GLY A 77 -26.04 -64.94 22.65
C GLY A 77 -24.89 -64.71 21.66
N PRO A 78 -25.00 -65.19 20.41
CA PRO A 78 -23.97 -64.98 19.39
C PRO A 78 -23.82 -63.48 19.07
N ALA A 79 -22.60 -63.09 18.70
CA ALA A 79 -22.29 -61.71 18.36
C ALA A 79 -23.21 -61.22 17.23
N GLY A 80 -23.86 -60.08 17.44
CA GLY A 80 -24.87 -59.55 16.52
C GLY A 80 -24.75 -58.04 16.37
N GLY A 81 -24.73 -57.56 15.13
CA GLY A 81 -24.72 -56.13 14.83
C GLY A 81 -26.06 -55.49 15.20
N LEU A 82 -25.99 -54.40 15.96
CA LEU A 82 -27.12 -53.50 16.22
C LEU A 82 -27.11 -52.35 15.18
N PRO A 83 -28.21 -51.59 15.06
CA PRO A 83 -28.25 -50.43 14.16
C PRO A 83 -27.12 -49.43 14.45
N ASP A 84 -26.48 -48.93 13.39
CA ASP A 84 -25.48 -47.87 13.50
C ASP A 84 -26.12 -46.59 14.06
N LEU A 85 -25.49 -46.01 15.08
CA LEU A 85 -25.85 -44.71 15.58
C LEU A 85 -25.10 -43.63 14.80
N ARG A 86 -25.80 -42.55 14.47
CA ARG A 86 -25.24 -41.42 13.73
C ARG A 86 -25.47 -40.12 14.47
N PHE A 87 -24.41 -39.56 15.03
CA PHE A 87 -24.39 -38.18 15.49
C PHE A 87 -24.01 -37.31 14.29
N ALA A 88 -25.01 -36.66 13.69
CA ALA A 88 -24.77 -35.72 12.60
C ALA A 88 -23.91 -34.53 13.05
N ALA A 89 -23.33 -33.81 12.10
CA ALA A 89 -22.61 -32.57 12.39
C ALA A 89 -23.50 -31.58 13.16
N TRP A 90 -22.86 -30.81 14.04
CA TRP A 90 -23.45 -29.86 14.98
C TRP A 90 -24.26 -30.47 16.14
N THR A 91 -24.15 -31.79 16.34
CA THR A 91 -24.74 -32.43 17.53
C THR A 91 -24.03 -31.96 18.80
N GLU A 92 -24.81 -31.55 19.80
CA GLU A 92 -24.33 -31.04 21.08
C GLU A 92 -23.78 -32.14 21.99
N ARG A 93 -22.77 -31.81 22.80
CA ARG A 93 -22.30 -32.68 23.90
C ARG A 93 -23.48 -33.15 24.75
N GLY A 94 -23.51 -34.41 25.12
CA GLY A 94 -24.59 -34.98 25.95
C GLY A 94 -25.88 -35.31 25.19
N ALA A 95 -26.02 -35.00 23.90
CA ALA A 95 -27.16 -35.46 23.11
C ALA A 95 -27.17 -36.99 22.99
N GLN A 96 -28.31 -37.62 23.28
CA GLN A 96 -28.36 -39.06 23.50
C GLN A 96 -29.00 -39.79 22.32
N LEU A 97 -28.42 -40.91 21.93
CA LEU A 97 -29.04 -41.87 21.00
C LEU A 97 -29.18 -43.24 21.68
N PRO A 98 -30.32 -43.94 21.49
CA PRO A 98 -30.54 -45.26 22.07
C PRO A 98 -29.68 -46.29 21.33
N ALA A 99 -28.80 -46.98 22.05
CA ALA A 99 -27.89 -47.98 21.51
C ALA A 99 -28.42 -49.40 21.65
N LEU A 100 -29.02 -49.72 22.79
CA LEU A 100 -29.56 -51.05 23.08
C LEU A 100 -30.72 -50.95 24.07
N VAL A 101 -31.80 -51.67 23.79
CA VAL A 101 -32.87 -51.98 24.75
C VAL A 101 -32.76 -53.47 25.09
N PRO A 102 -32.19 -53.83 26.25
CA PRO A 102 -32.07 -55.23 26.65
C PRO A 102 -33.43 -55.87 26.91
N ASP A 103 -33.55 -57.15 26.57
CA ASP A 103 -34.71 -57.96 26.96
C ASP A 103 -34.77 -58.10 28.48
N VAL A 104 -35.99 -58.12 29.02
CA VAL A 104 -36.26 -58.27 30.46
C VAL A 104 -37.10 -59.49 30.74
N GLY A 105 -36.87 -60.12 31.90
CA GLY A 105 -37.70 -61.23 32.35
C GLY A 105 -39.17 -60.82 32.55
N PRO A 106 -40.15 -61.68 32.18
CA PRO A 106 -41.57 -61.34 32.27
C PRO A 106 -42.04 -61.00 33.70
N ASP A 107 -41.49 -61.68 34.70
CA ASP A 107 -41.89 -61.54 36.10
C ASP A 107 -41.02 -60.55 36.88
N SER A 108 -39.70 -60.60 36.68
CA SER A 108 -38.74 -59.76 37.44
C SER A 108 -38.59 -58.36 36.87
N ARG A 109 -38.94 -58.15 35.58
CA ARG A 109 -38.71 -56.90 34.83
C ARG A 109 -37.26 -56.40 34.86
N THR A 110 -36.32 -57.27 35.23
CA THR A 110 -34.88 -56.97 35.29
C THR A 110 -34.18 -57.54 34.06
N GLY A 111 -33.19 -56.81 33.57
CA GLY A 111 -32.37 -57.21 32.43
C GLY A 111 -31.30 -58.23 32.84
N ALA A 112 -30.98 -59.14 31.92
CA ALA A 112 -29.80 -59.99 32.02
C ALA A 112 -28.51 -59.15 31.91
N ALA A 113 -27.38 -59.71 32.32
CA ALA A 113 -26.08 -59.11 32.06
C ALA A 113 -25.83 -59.06 30.55
N TRP A 114 -25.21 -57.97 30.08
CA TRP A 114 -24.88 -57.82 28.66
C TRP A 114 -23.57 -57.07 28.47
N ARG A 115 -22.95 -57.31 27.32
CA ARG A 115 -21.72 -56.67 26.89
C ARG A 115 -21.85 -56.25 25.43
N VAL A 116 -21.49 -55.01 25.12
CA VAL A 116 -21.43 -54.48 23.75
C VAL A 116 -20.03 -53.95 23.43
N ARG A 117 -19.64 -53.99 22.16
CA ARG A 117 -18.44 -53.35 21.61
C ARG A 117 -18.84 -52.17 20.74
N LEU A 118 -18.06 -51.08 20.83
CA LEU A 118 -18.25 -49.87 20.05
C LEU A 118 -17.13 -49.71 19.02
N GLU A 119 -17.48 -49.46 17.77
CA GLU A 119 -16.55 -48.99 16.74
C GLU A 119 -16.96 -47.57 16.33
N VAL A 120 -16.05 -46.61 16.43
CA VAL A 120 -16.34 -45.20 16.20
C VAL A 120 -15.57 -44.69 14.99
N ALA A 121 -16.24 -43.93 14.14
CA ALA A 121 -15.61 -43.17 13.06
C ALA A 121 -16.08 -41.72 13.07
N VAL A 122 -15.16 -40.76 12.93
CA VAL A 122 -15.43 -39.31 12.86
C VAL A 122 -14.99 -38.78 11.50
N GLY A 123 -15.88 -38.12 10.76
CA GLY A 123 -15.59 -37.64 9.41
C GLY A 123 -15.17 -38.77 8.44
N GLY A 124 -15.63 -40.00 8.71
CA GLY A 124 -15.24 -41.20 7.96
C GLY A 124 -13.90 -41.84 8.37
N ARG A 125 -13.20 -41.28 9.36
CA ARG A 125 -11.92 -41.84 9.87
C ARG A 125 -12.16 -42.70 11.11
N PRO A 126 -11.66 -43.94 11.16
CA PRO A 126 -11.82 -44.80 12.34
C PRO A 126 -11.03 -44.27 13.53
N VAL A 127 -11.58 -44.44 14.73
CA VAL A 127 -10.98 -44.06 16.01
C VAL A 127 -10.44 -45.31 16.70
N ALA A 128 -9.25 -45.23 17.31
CA ALA A 128 -8.69 -46.35 18.05
C ALA A 128 -9.53 -46.68 19.31
N PRO A 129 -9.75 -47.97 19.66
CA PRO A 129 -10.64 -48.37 20.76
C PRO A 129 -10.36 -47.67 22.10
N ARG A 130 -9.08 -47.46 22.43
CA ARG A 130 -8.65 -46.79 23.68
C ARG A 130 -9.09 -45.33 23.77
N ASP A 131 -9.31 -44.68 22.64
CA ASP A 131 -9.66 -43.25 22.56
C ASP A 131 -11.19 -43.05 22.54
N VAL A 132 -11.99 -44.12 22.42
CA VAL A 132 -13.46 -44.06 22.33
C VAL A 132 -14.08 -43.42 23.57
N ALA A 133 -13.55 -43.72 24.76
CA ALA A 133 -14.04 -43.15 26.03
C ALA A 133 -13.83 -41.63 26.15
N ALA A 134 -12.91 -41.05 25.37
CA ALA A 134 -12.72 -39.60 25.32
C ALA A 134 -13.75 -38.91 24.41
N LEU A 135 -14.36 -39.64 23.47
CA LEU A 135 -15.33 -39.10 22.51
C LEU A 135 -16.78 -39.39 22.88
N LEU A 136 -17.04 -40.52 23.52
CA LEU A 136 -18.38 -41.01 23.87
C LEU A 136 -18.49 -41.28 25.37
N ARG A 137 -19.71 -41.13 25.86
CA ARG A 137 -20.14 -41.58 27.17
C ARG A 137 -21.28 -42.57 27.00
N ALA A 138 -21.20 -43.68 27.72
CA ALA A 138 -22.28 -44.65 27.81
C ALA A 138 -23.07 -44.41 29.10
N ARG A 139 -24.40 -44.48 29.00
CA ARG A 139 -25.29 -44.27 30.14
C ARG A 139 -26.43 -45.25 30.13
N VAL A 140 -26.86 -45.65 31.32
CA VAL A 140 -27.99 -46.58 31.48
C VAL A 140 -29.10 -45.88 32.24
N SER A 141 -30.29 -45.89 31.65
CA SER A 141 -31.52 -45.48 32.32
C SER A 141 -32.33 -46.70 32.73
N GLU A 142 -32.90 -46.68 33.94
CA GLU A 142 -33.74 -47.77 34.47
C GLU A 142 -35.21 -47.32 34.61
N GLY A 143 -36.12 -48.22 34.23
CA GLY A 143 -37.56 -48.06 34.40
C GLY A 143 -38.30 -47.41 33.23
N ARG A 144 -39.64 -47.61 33.21
CA ARG A 144 -40.54 -47.07 32.17
C ARG A 144 -40.56 -45.56 32.13
N LEU A 145 -40.49 -44.92 33.28
CA LEU A 145 -40.50 -43.46 33.35
C LEU A 145 -39.26 -42.90 32.63
N ALA A 146 -38.07 -43.46 32.88
CA ALA A 146 -36.86 -43.01 32.21
C ALA A 146 -36.89 -43.23 30.69
N LYS A 147 -37.41 -44.38 30.23
CA LYS A 147 -37.64 -44.67 28.80
C LYS A 147 -38.64 -43.70 28.18
N LEU A 148 -39.76 -43.44 28.85
CA LEU A 148 -40.78 -42.50 28.39
C LEU A 148 -40.20 -41.08 28.30
N MET A 149 -39.46 -40.64 29.32
CA MET A 149 -38.80 -39.33 29.33
C MET A 149 -37.79 -39.20 28.20
N HIS A 150 -37.01 -40.25 27.90
CA HIS A 150 -36.10 -40.27 26.75
C HIS A 150 -36.85 -40.09 25.43
N VAL A 151 -37.95 -40.81 25.21
CA VAL A 151 -38.77 -40.70 23.99
C VAL A 151 -39.39 -39.31 23.86
N LEU A 152 -39.96 -38.77 24.95
CA LEU A 152 -40.55 -37.43 24.97
C LEU A 152 -39.52 -36.33 24.66
N GLN A 153 -38.25 -36.57 24.98
CA GLN A 153 -37.16 -35.63 24.78
C GLN A 153 -36.38 -35.84 23.49
N ALA A 154 -36.61 -36.92 22.74
CA ALA A 154 -35.79 -37.26 21.56
C ALA A 154 -35.80 -36.18 20.46
N GLU A 155 -36.87 -35.39 20.37
CA GLU A 155 -36.97 -34.27 19.42
C GLU A 155 -36.21 -33.01 19.89
N THR A 156 -35.99 -32.81 21.19
CA THR A 156 -35.26 -31.66 21.72
C THR A 156 -33.81 -31.56 21.19
N PRO A 157 -32.95 -32.60 21.29
CA PRO A 157 -31.60 -32.54 20.74
C PRO A 157 -31.61 -32.44 19.21
N ARG A 158 -32.63 -32.98 18.53
CA ARG A 158 -32.80 -32.86 17.07
C ARG A 158 -33.06 -31.41 16.65
N LEU A 159 -33.98 -30.72 17.34
CA LEU A 159 -34.27 -29.30 17.10
C LEU A 159 -33.08 -28.41 17.47
N ARG A 160 -32.37 -28.68 18.56
CA ARG A 160 -31.14 -27.95 18.94
C ARG A 160 -30.05 -28.13 17.89
N ARG A 161 -29.84 -29.35 17.39
CA ARG A 161 -28.92 -29.62 16.27
C ARG A 161 -29.30 -28.80 15.04
N LEU A 162 -30.57 -28.80 14.65
CA LEU A 162 -31.04 -28.01 13.50
C LEU A 162 -30.82 -26.51 13.72
N GLY A 163 -31.12 -25.99 14.92
CA GLY A 163 -30.85 -24.60 15.28
C GLY A 163 -29.37 -24.24 15.21
N ARG A 164 -28.49 -25.12 15.70
CA ARG A 164 -27.01 -24.97 15.59
C ARG A 164 -26.53 -25.02 14.15
N GLU A 165 -27.10 -25.92 13.34
CA GLU A 165 -26.80 -26.03 11.91
C GLU A 165 -27.20 -24.76 11.15
N VAL A 166 -28.42 -24.24 11.37
CA VAL A 166 -28.89 -22.97 10.79
C VAL A 166 -28.02 -21.80 11.26
N ALA A 167 -27.69 -21.74 12.55
CA ALA A 167 -26.80 -20.71 13.09
C ALA A 167 -25.40 -20.78 12.45
N ALA A 168 -24.83 -21.98 12.28
CA ALA A 168 -23.55 -22.15 11.59
C ALA A 168 -23.64 -21.69 10.13
N GLN A 169 -24.69 -22.08 9.42
CA GLN A 169 -24.94 -21.73 8.01
C GLN A 169 -25.19 -20.23 7.79
N SER A 170 -25.54 -19.46 8.83
CA SER A 170 -25.64 -18.00 8.76
C SER A 170 -24.28 -17.28 8.71
N SER A 171 -23.18 -17.99 8.99
CA SER A 171 -21.83 -17.43 9.03
C SER A 171 -21.01 -17.85 7.80
N VAL A 172 -20.29 -16.91 7.16
CA VAL A 172 -19.41 -17.21 6.00
C VAL A 172 -18.39 -18.31 6.32
N ALA A 173 -17.86 -18.35 7.54
CA ALA A 173 -16.83 -19.31 7.95
C ALA A 173 -17.33 -20.76 7.90
N LEU A 174 -18.62 -20.99 8.19
CA LEU A 174 -19.18 -22.32 8.36
C LEU A 174 -20.24 -22.68 7.30
N ALA A 175 -20.76 -21.69 6.57
CA ALA A 175 -21.69 -21.90 5.46
C ALA A 175 -21.06 -22.78 4.36
N ARG A 176 -21.91 -23.60 3.74
CA ARG A 176 -21.56 -24.54 2.67
C ARG A 176 -22.61 -24.50 1.56
N GLY A 177 -22.21 -24.79 0.33
CA GLY A 177 -23.09 -24.89 -0.84
C GLY A 177 -24.07 -23.71 -0.98
N PHE A 178 -25.36 -24.02 -1.09
CA PHE A 178 -26.43 -23.04 -1.34
C PHE A 178 -26.47 -21.87 -0.33
N MET A 179 -26.22 -22.13 0.96
CA MET A 179 -26.25 -21.07 1.97
C MET A 179 -25.08 -20.09 1.80
N LEU A 180 -23.92 -20.58 1.34
CA LEU A 180 -22.80 -19.73 1.00
C LEU A 180 -23.10 -18.89 -0.26
N ASP A 181 -23.81 -19.46 -1.22
CA ASP A 181 -24.25 -18.76 -2.43
C ASP A 181 -25.28 -17.67 -2.13
N ARG A 182 -26.19 -17.92 -1.18
CA ARG A 182 -27.13 -16.92 -0.65
C ARG A 182 -26.38 -15.70 -0.09
N ILE A 183 -25.39 -15.93 0.77
CA ILE A 183 -24.56 -14.86 1.35
C ILE A 183 -23.82 -14.10 0.25
N GLY A 184 -23.26 -14.81 -0.74
CA GLY A 184 -22.60 -14.15 -1.87
C GLY A 184 -23.53 -13.32 -2.73
N SER A 185 -24.77 -13.78 -2.96
CA SER A 185 -25.81 -13.00 -3.65
C SER A 185 -26.14 -11.70 -2.93
N GLU A 186 -26.28 -11.75 -1.59
CA GLU A 186 -26.47 -10.54 -0.78
C GLU A 186 -25.29 -9.57 -0.90
N LEU A 187 -24.06 -10.08 -1.00
CA LEU A 187 -22.87 -9.28 -1.24
C LEU A 187 -22.65 -8.91 -2.72
N SER A 188 -23.51 -9.36 -3.64
CA SER A 188 -23.36 -9.18 -5.09
C SER A 188 -22.06 -9.76 -5.65
N VAL A 189 -21.60 -10.85 -5.06
CA VAL A 189 -20.41 -11.62 -5.45
C VAL A 189 -20.88 -13.03 -5.80
N PRO A 190 -21.13 -13.35 -7.08
CA PRO A 190 -21.57 -14.68 -7.48
C PRO A 190 -20.40 -15.68 -7.51
N ARG A 191 -20.72 -16.95 -7.27
CA ARG A 191 -19.80 -18.07 -7.48
C ARG A 191 -19.42 -18.19 -8.95
N PHE A 192 -18.16 -18.48 -9.23
CA PHE A 192 -17.73 -18.72 -10.60
C PHE A 192 -18.15 -20.12 -11.08
N ARG A 193 -18.66 -20.17 -12.32
CA ARG A 193 -18.92 -21.42 -13.06
C ARG A 193 -17.83 -21.75 -14.08
N GLU A 194 -16.83 -20.88 -14.16
CA GLU A 194 -15.72 -20.95 -15.10
C GLU A 194 -14.40 -20.64 -14.38
N ALA A 195 -13.36 -21.37 -14.75
CA ALA A 195 -11.98 -21.06 -14.40
C ALA A 195 -11.31 -20.26 -15.53
N LEU A 196 -10.29 -19.48 -15.20
CA LEU A 196 -9.40 -18.92 -16.23
C LEU A 196 -8.26 -19.88 -16.47
N ALA A 197 -7.90 -20.02 -17.75
CA ALA A 197 -6.71 -20.71 -18.19
C ALA A 197 -5.95 -19.82 -19.17
N VAL A 198 -4.66 -20.10 -19.34
CA VAL A 198 -3.85 -19.43 -20.36
C VAL A 198 -3.62 -20.41 -21.52
N ARG A 199 -4.00 -20.01 -22.73
CA ARG A 199 -3.76 -20.78 -23.96
C ARG A 199 -3.10 -19.86 -24.98
N GLN A 200 -1.92 -20.26 -25.46
CA GLN A 200 -1.15 -19.49 -26.46
C GLN A 200 -0.94 -18.02 -26.05
N GLY A 201 -0.63 -17.77 -24.76
CA GLY A 201 -0.42 -16.42 -24.23
C GLY A 201 -1.70 -15.57 -24.05
N GLN A 202 -2.88 -16.14 -24.27
CA GLN A 202 -4.17 -15.47 -24.05
C GLN A 202 -4.91 -16.06 -22.85
N ILE A 203 -5.56 -15.19 -22.08
CA ILE A 203 -6.45 -15.58 -20.98
C ILE A 203 -7.79 -16.02 -21.59
N VAL A 204 -8.17 -17.28 -21.37
CA VAL A 204 -9.43 -17.88 -21.83
C VAL A 204 -10.24 -18.41 -20.66
N GLN A 205 -11.57 -18.42 -20.81
CA GLN A 205 -12.48 -19.06 -19.85
C GLN A 205 -12.64 -20.54 -20.20
N VAL A 206 -12.52 -21.41 -19.19
CA VAL A 206 -12.76 -22.86 -19.31
C VAL A 206 -13.78 -23.30 -18.25
N PRO A 207 -14.57 -24.35 -18.50
CA PRO A 207 -15.49 -24.88 -17.49
C PRO A 207 -14.76 -25.24 -16.20
N GLY A 208 -15.29 -24.80 -15.06
CA GLY A 208 -14.70 -25.06 -13.75
C GLY A 208 -15.49 -24.39 -12.65
N GLU A 209 -16.14 -25.18 -11.79
CA GLU A 209 -16.86 -24.63 -10.65
C GLU A 209 -15.91 -24.29 -9.50
N GLU A 210 -16.14 -23.13 -8.92
CA GLU A 210 -15.38 -22.68 -7.77
C GLU A 210 -15.79 -23.43 -6.49
N GLY A 211 -14.80 -23.99 -5.80
CA GLY A 211 -15.00 -24.66 -4.52
C GLY A 211 -15.38 -23.71 -3.39
N ASP A 212 -16.07 -24.23 -2.37
CA ASP A 212 -16.52 -23.42 -1.21
C ASP A 212 -15.37 -22.71 -0.49
N ALA A 213 -14.18 -23.31 -0.43
CA ALA A 213 -13.02 -22.70 0.23
C ALA A 213 -12.57 -21.42 -0.49
N ASP A 214 -12.55 -21.45 -1.82
CA ASP A 214 -12.09 -20.36 -2.67
C ASP A 214 -13.12 -19.24 -2.69
N TYR A 215 -14.40 -19.63 -2.80
CA TYR A 215 -15.51 -18.70 -2.74
C TYR A 215 -15.59 -17.97 -1.39
N ARG A 216 -15.42 -18.68 -0.25
CA ARG A 216 -15.31 -18.04 1.07
C ARG A 216 -14.20 -17.00 1.14
N ARG A 217 -13.02 -17.28 0.56
CA ARG A 217 -11.91 -16.32 0.54
C ARG A 217 -12.29 -15.04 -0.20
N ARG A 218 -12.97 -15.14 -1.34
CA ARG A 218 -13.48 -13.97 -2.08
C ARG A 218 -14.54 -13.19 -1.30
N LEU A 219 -15.50 -13.89 -0.71
CA LEU A 219 -16.55 -13.24 0.10
C LEU A 219 -15.97 -12.49 1.30
N GLY A 220 -14.88 -12.98 1.88
CA GLY A 220 -14.15 -12.33 2.97
C GLY A 220 -13.73 -10.88 2.66
N LEU A 221 -13.48 -10.55 1.39
CA LEU A 221 -13.10 -9.18 0.98
C LEU A 221 -14.23 -8.15 1.12
N PHE A 222 -15.48 -8.59 0.97
CA PHE A 222 -16.63 -7.67 0.83
C PHE A 222 -17.47 -7.55 2.10
N ARG A 223 -17.20 -8.37 3.12
CA ARG A 223 -17.94 -8.36 4.38
C ARG A 223 -17.51 -7.25 5.34
N THR A 224 -16.20 -6.94 5.36
CA THR A 224 -15.65 -5.98 6.32
C THR A 224 -15.80 -4.56 5.78
N PHE A 225 -16.18 -3.62 6.64
CA PHE A 225 -16.12 -2.20 6.30
C PHE A 225 -14.64 -1.82 6.08
N ALA A 226 -14.29 -1.55 4.83
CA ALA A 226 -12.93 -1.23 4.43
C ALA A 226 -12.76 0.29 4.37
N MET A 227 -11.92 0.82 5.27
CA MET A 227 -11.40 2.18 5.14
C MET A 227 -10.12 2.14 4.32
N PRO A 228 -9.97 2.95 3.26
CA PRO A 228 -8.81 2.94 2.39
C PRO A 228 -7.63 3.67 3.05
N THR A 229 -7.13 3.13 4.16
CA THR A 229 -5.93 3.62 4.84
C THR A 229 -4.76 2.70 4.55
N ARG A 230 -3.53 3.25 4.54
CA ARG A 230 -2.29 2.48 4.37
C ARG A 230 -2.24 1.23 5.25
N GLY A 231 -2.49 1.38 6.55
CA GLY A 231 -2.44 0.28 7.51
C GLY A 231 -3.56 -0.75 7.34
N TYR A 232 -4.69 -0.41 6.71
CA TYR A 232 -5.69 -1.40 6.35
C TYR A 232 -5.31 -2.15 5.07
N ALA A 233 -4.80 -1.43 4.07
CA ALA A 233 -4.32 -2.01 2.82
C ALA A 233 -3.13 -2.97 3.05
N ASP A 234 -2.17 -2.56 3.87
CA ASP A 234 -1.04 -3.37 4.29
C ASP A 234 -1.50 -4.64 5.00
N ARG A 235 -2.41 -4.53 5.99
CA ARG A 235 -3.00 -5.71 6.66
C ARG A 235 -3.77 -6.62 5.71
N LEU A 236 -4.40 -6.10 4.67
CA LEU A 236 -5.14 -6.92 3.71
C LEU A 236 -4.18 -7.70 2.80
N LEU A 237 -3.12 -7.05 2.33
CA LEU A 237 -2.11 -7.64 1.45
C LEU A 237 -1.18 -8.62 2.20
N ASN A 238 -0.70 -8.21 3.37
CA ASN A 238 0.32 -8.93 4.14
C ASN A 238 -0.22 -9.72 5.34
N GLY A 239 -1.43 -9.43 5.82
CA GLY A 239 -2.02 -10.05 7.01
C GLY A 239 -1.77 -9.24 8.30
N PRO A 240 -2.34 -9.67 9.44
CA PRO A 240 -2.00 -9.09 10.74
C PRO A 240 -0.56 -9.46 11.15
N PRO A 241 0.07 -8.74 12.11
CA PRO A 241 1.40 -9.06 12.59
C PRO A 241 1.52 -10.53 13.02
N GLY A 242 2.46 -11.28 12.43
CA GLY A 242 2.65 -12.72 12.68
C GLY A 242 1.64 -13.66 11.99
N GLY A 243 0.68 -13.13 11.25
CA GLY A 243 -0.29 -13.89 10.45
C GLY A 243 0.04 -13.90 8.97
N ARG A 244 -0.76 -14.65 8.18
CA ARG A 244 -0.67 -14.68 6.72
C ARG A 244 -1.75 -13.81 6.09
N GLY A 245 -1.38 -13.02 5.08
CA GLY A 245 -2.31 -12.30 4.23
C GLY A 245 -3.14 -13.23 3.34
N VAL A 246 -4.20 -12.69 2.72
CA VAL A 246 -5.10 -13.49 1.86
C VAL A 246 -4.37 -14.03 0.62
N VAL A 247 -3.45 -13.25 0.04
CA VAL A 247 -2.62 -13.68 -1.10
C VAL A 247 -1.65 -14.79 -0.69
N GLN A 248 -1.04 -14.67 0.49
CA GLN A 248 -0.15 -15.70 1.04
C GLN A 248 -0.90 -17.00 1.38
N ALA A 249 -2.16 -16.91 1.81
CA ALA A 249 -3.01 -18.08 2.03
C ALA A 249 -3.32 -18.85 0.74
N MET A 250 -3.15 -18.22 -0.43
CA MET A 250 -3.24 -18.84 -1.76
C MET A 250 -1.88 -19.35 -2.28
N GLY A 251 -0.83 -19.33 -1.45
CA GLY A 251 0.54 -19.68 -1.86
C GLY A 251 1.29 -18.55 -2.57
N GLY A 252 0.75 -17.34 -2.57
CA GLY A 252 1.39 -16.18 -3.18
C GLY A 252 2.49 -15.55 -2.31
N PRO A 253 3.17 -14.52 -2.85
CA PRO A 253 4.30 -13.88 -2.19
C PRO A 253 3.88 -13.06 -0.98
N ALA A 254 4.85 -12.84 -0.07
CA ALA A 254 4.74 -11.94 1.06
C ALA A 254 5.52 -10.63 0.81
N GLY A 255 5.34 -9.65 1.69
CA GLY A 255 6.15 -8.42 1.67
C GLY A 255 5.70 -7.41 0.63
N PHE A 256 4.39 -7.29 0.40
CA PHE A 256 3.85 -6.15 -0.34
C PHE A 256 4.25 -4.87 0.37
N ASP A 257 4.70 -3.88 -0.39
CA ASP A 257 4.96 -2.54 0.12
C ASP A 257 4.03 -1.53 -0.57
N ILE A 258 3.67 -0.51 0.20
CA ILE A 258 2.80 0.57 -0.24
C ILE A 258 3.60 1.87 -0.11
N LEU A 259 4.03 2.38 -1.26
CA LEU A 259 4.77 3.62 -1.36
C LEU A 259 3.79 4.80 -1.47
N GLU A 260 3.75 5.62 -0.42
CA GLU A 260 3.00 6.88 -0.33
C GLU A 260 3.92 8.11 -0.30
N ALA A 261 5.23 7.93 -0.55
CA ALA A 261 6.14 9.06 -0.66
C ALA A 261 5.78 9.83 -1.94
N ASP A 262 5.24 11.04 -1.80
CA ASP A 262 4.80 11.83 -2.94
C ASP A 262 5.99 12.48 -3.67
N ASN A 263 5.93 12.55 -5.00
CA ASN A 263 6.65 13.52 -5.83
C ASN A 263 5.92 14.86 -5.67
N PRO A 264 6.40 15.82 -4.87
CA PRO A 264 5.65 17.03 -4.64
C PRO A 264 5.63 17.90 -5.90
N TYR A 265 4.54 18.64 -6.10
CA TYR A 265 4.58 19.78 -7.00
C TYR A 265 5.61 20.78 -6.49
N GLN A 266 6.42 21.31 -7.40
CA GLN A 266 7.46 22.27 -7.10
C GLN A 266 7.09 23.63 -7.68
N ILE A 267 7.22 24.69 -6.90
CA ILE A 267 6.77 26.03 -7.29
C ILE A 267 7.97 26.96 -7.43
N GLY A 268 8.01 27.73 -8.50
CA GLY A 268 8.96 28.82 -8.70
C GLY A 268 8.25 30.16 -8.84
N PHE A 269 8.88 31.23 -8.36
CA PHE A 269 8.36 32.60 -8.45
C PHE A 269 9.42 33.56 -8.99
N ARG A 270 9.03 34.52 -9.81
CA ARG A 270 9.88 35.62 -10.27
C ARG A 270 9.09 36.92 -10.23
N ILE A 271 9.65 37.95 -9.62
CA ILE A 271 9.09 39.29 -9.69
C ILE A 271 9.64 39.99 -10.92
N ILE A 272 8.74 40.48 -11.78
CA ILE A 272 9.08 41.22 -12.99
C ILE A 272 8.40 42.59 -12.91
N ALA A 273 9.20 43.64 -12.96
CA ALA A 273 8.74 45.01 -13.08
C ALA A 273 8.79 45.46 -14.54
N ILE A 274 7.73 46.15 -14.93
CA ILE A 274 7.57 46.73 -16.27
C ILE A 274 7.32 48.22 -16.08
N GLY A 275 8.18 49.03 -16.69
CA GLY A 275 8.16 50.48 -16.55
C GLY A 275 8.38 51.20 -17.88
N PRO A 276 8.23 52.53 -17.91
CA PRO A 276 8.47 53.30 -19.13
C PRO A 276 9.92 53.18 -19.60
N THR A 277 10.85 52.96 -18.68
CA THR A 277 12.26 52.65 -18.92
C THR A 277 12.69 51.50 -18.00
N VAL A 278 13.81 50.84 -18.32
CA VAL A 278 14.41 49.79 -17.45
C VAL A 278 14.71 50.34 -16.05
N GLN A 279 15.23 51.57 -15.94
CA GLN A 279 15.53 52.18 -14.64
C GLN A 279 14.28 52.38 -13.78
N ALA A 280 13.18 52.86 -14.38
CA ALA A 280 11.93 53.03 -13.66
C ALA A 280 11.33 51.69 -13.20
N ALA A 281 11.49 50.63 -14.00
CA ALA A 281 11.12 49.27 -13.60
C ALA A 281 11.96 48.79 -12.40
N GLU A 282 13.29 48.99 -12.46
CA GLU A 282 14.19 48.63 -11.36
C GLU A 282 13.84 49.36 -10.06
N ASP A 283 13.56 50.67 -10.14
CA ASP A 283 13.17 51.48 -8.98
C ASP A 283 11.87 50.97 -8.35
N ALA A 284 10.87 50.64 -9.18
CA ALA A 284 9.60 50.08 -8.74
C ALA A 284 9.79 48.71 -8.06
N ARG A 285 10.64 47.84 -8.63
CA ARG A 285 10.95 46.52 -8.06
C ARG A 285 11.67 46.67 -6.71
N ARG A 286 12.71 47.50 -6.64
CA ARG A 286 13.46 47.76 -5.39
C ARG A 286 12.56 48.34 -4.30
N ALA A 287 11.68 49.28 -4.65
CA ALA A 287 10.70 49.83 -3.74
C ALA A 287 9.74 48.76 -3.19
N TYR A 288 9.27 47.84 -4.04
CA TYR A 288 8.42 46.73 -3.61
C TYR A 288 9.13 45.74 -2.68
N LEU A 289 10.37 45.34 -3.01
CA LEU A 289 11.13 44.41 -2.15
C LEU A 289 11.43 45.04 -0.79
N ARG A 290 11.72 46.35 -0.74
CA ARG A 290 11.83 47.10 0.52
C ARG A 290 10.52 47.10 1.30
N PHE A 291 9.40 47.37 0.63
CA PHE A 291 8.08 47.31 1.25
C PHE A 291 7.79 45.92 1.86
N LEU A 292 8.19 44.84 1.20
CA LEU A 292 8.05 43.49 1.75
C LEU A 292 8.87 43.28 3.03
N ARG A 293 10.12 43.76 3.08
CA ARG A 293 10.96 43.70 4.30
C ARG A 293 10.30 44.42 5.47
N GLU A 294 9.77 45.61 5.21
CA GLU A 294 9.16 46.45 6.23
C GLU A 294 7.81 45.90 6.73
N THR A 295 6.97 45.37 5.84
CA THR A 295 5.57 45.02 6.17
C THR A 295 5.29 43.55 6.39
N THR A 296 6.05 42.65 5.74
CA THR A 296 5.69 41.23 5.63
C THR A 296 6.78 40.29 6.14
N LEU A 297 8.03 40.48 5.72
CA LEU A 297 9.12 39.55 6.03
C LEU A 297 9.52 39.63 7.52
N ILE A 298 9.99 38.53 8.06
CA ILE A 298 10.55 38.46 9.41
C ILE A 298 12.06 38.55 9.27
N ASP A 299 12.66 39.59 9.85
CA ASP A 299 14.10 39.65 10.01
C ASP A 299 14.44 39.29 11.46
N PRO A 300 15.08 38.14 11.72
CA PRO A 300 15.45 37.79 13.08
C PRO A 300 16.44 38.79 13.68
N ALA A 301 17.32 39.42 12.90
CA ALA A 301 18.35 40.32 13.42
C ALA A 301 17.76 41.59 14.05
N ASP A 302 16.65 42.07 13.50
CA ASP A 302 16.02 43.34 13.89
C ASP A 302 14.77 43.18 14.76
N ASN A 303 14.33 44.29 15.35
CA ASN A 303 13.01 44.41 15.97
C ASN A 303 11.92 44.58 14.90
N VAL A 304 10.65 44.42 15.30
CA VAL A 304 9.53 44.66 14.38
C VAL A 304 9.52 46.11 13.91
N PRO A 305 9.53 46.40 12.59
CA PRO A 305 9.55 47.76 12.07
C PRO A 305 8.32 48.58 12.53
N PRO A 306 8.48 49.87 12.91
CA PRO A 306 7.37 50.71 13.38
C PRO A 306 6.25 50.91 12.35
N VAL A 307 6.60 50.84 11.06
CA VAL A 307 5.64 50.97 9.94
C VAL A 307 4.66 49.78 9.86
N ARG A 308 4.98 48.65 10.50
CA ARG A 308 4.14 47.46 10.50
C ARG A 308 3.03 47.58 11.54
N ARG A 309 1.88 48.11 11.11
CA ARG A 309 0.69 48.25 11.97
C ARG A 309 0.04 46.89 12.25
N MET A 310 0.13 46.43 13.49
CA MET A 310 -0.52 45.20 13.96
C MET A 310 -1.03 45.33 15.40
N PRO A 311 -2.00 44.51 15.84
CA PRO A 311 -2.45 44.49 17.23
C PRO A 311 -1.31 44.17 18.20
N ALA A 312 -1.33 44.74 19.42
CA ALA A 312 -0.26 44.58 20.41
C ALA A 312 0.08 43.10 20.73
N ALA A 313 -0.93 42.23 20.80
CA ALA A 313 -0.73 40.80 21.01
C ALA A 313 -0.03 40.10 19.83
N HIS A 314 -0.19 40.61 18.60
CA HIS A 314 0.53 40.09 17.43
C HIS A 314 1.98 40.58 17.44
N LEU A 315 2.18 41.85 17.80
CA LEU A 315 3.50 42.46 17.93
C LEU A 315 4.36 41.70 18.95
N ALA A 316 3.81 41.44 20.14
CA ALA A 316 4.50 40.69 21.19
C ALA A 316 4.85 39.25 20.74
N ARG A 317 3.95 38.58 20.01
CA ARG A 317 4.22 37.22 19.47
C ARG A 317 5.31 37.23 18.40
N GLU A 318 5.31 38.21 17.49
CA GLU A 318 6.36 38.34 16.48
C GLU A 318 7.71 38.71 17.09
N GLN A 319 7.72 39.59 18.10
CA GLN A 319 8.92 39.96 18.82
C GLN A 319 9.52 38.75 19.56
N ALA A 320 8.69 37.97 20.27
CA ALA A 320 9.12 36.75 20.93
C ALA A 320 9.67 35.69 19.94
N LEU A 321 9.06 35.58 18.75
CA LEU A 321 9.57 34.75 17.66
C LEU A 321 10.98 35.20 17.23
N ARG A 322 11.16 36.49 16.94
CA ARG A 322 12.46 37.06 16.53
C ARG A 322 13.53 36.82 17.60
N GLU A 323 13.21 37.03 18.88
CA GLU A 323 14.12 36.77 20.00
C GLU A 323 14.56 35.30 20.09
N ARG A 324 13.62 34.35 19.93
CA ARG A 324 13.98 32.92 19.90
C ARG A 324 14.90 32.60 18.73
N LEU A 325 14.58 33.12 17.54
CA LEU A 325 15.40 32.92 16.36
C LEU A 325 16.81 33.49 16.54
N ARG A 326 16.98 34.69 17.12
CA ARG A 326 18.32 35.27 17.41
C ARG A 326 19.19 34.39 18.30
N ARG A 327 18.60 33.61 19.21
CA ARG A 327 19.38 32.72 20.09
C ARG A 327 19.94 31.50 19.36
N ARG A 328 19.27 31.05 18.29
CA ARG A 328 19.57 29.79 17.57
C ARG A 328 20.11 29.99 16.16
N LEU A 329 19.94 31.17 15.58
CA LEU A 329 20.46 31.55 14.28
C LEU A 329 21.63 32.53 14.40
N SER A 330 22.54 32.46 13.45
CA SER A 330 23.61 33.44 13.23
C SER A 330 23.67 33.78 11.73
N PHE A 331 24.21 34.94 11.37
CA PHE A 331 24.15 35.48 10.01
C PHE A 331 25.56 35.79 9.53
N ALA A 332 25.94 35.27 8.35
CA ALA A 332 27.32 35.29 7.87
C ALA A 332 27.90 36.72 7.68
N ASP A 333 27.09 37.66 7.21
CA ASP A 333 27.54 39.02 6.88
C ASP A 333 27.24 40.06 7.97
N GLY A 334 26.76 39.62 9.15
CA GLY A 334 26.30 40.52 10.23
C GLY A 334 25.06 41.39 9.86
N GLY A 335 24.62 41.35 8.60
CA GLY A 335 23.40 41.97 8.11
C GLY A 335 22.16 41.16 8.46
N GLY A 336 21.00 41.82 8.34
CA GLY A 336 19.70 41.19 8.49
C GLY A 336 19.46 40.08 7.46
N ALA A 337 18.63 39.10 7.81
CA ALA A 337 18.25 38.00 6.93
C ALA A 337 16.72 37.90 6.85
N PRO A 338 16.07 38.86 6.15
CA PRO A 338 14.63 38.84 6.01
C PRO A 338 14.16 37.55 5.35
N MET A 339 13.14 36.93 5.91
CA MET A 339 12.56 35.69 5.39
C MET A 339 11.04 35.70 5.51
N ALA A 340 10.38 34.91 4.68
CA ALA A 340 8.93 34.79 4.72
C ALA A 340 8.47 34.27 6.10
N PRO A 341 7.32 34.72 6.63
CA PRO A 341 6.86 34.32 7.98
C PRO A 341 6.80 32.81 8.23
N TYR A 342 6.42 32.03 7.23
CA TYR A 342 6.37 30.57 7.35
C TYR A 342 7.75 29.92 7.34
N LEU A 343 8.74 30.51 6.66
CA LEU A 343 10.12 30.07 6.75
C LEU A 343 10.68 30.35 8.16
N ALA A 344 10.43 31.54 8.70
CA ALA A 344 10.79 31.90 10.07
C ALA A 344 10.16 30.95 11.11
N ARG A 345 8.89 30.56 10.91
CA ARG A 345 8.22 29.58 11.78
C ARG A 345 8.81 28.18 11.68
N ALA A 346 9.28 27.75 10.50
CA ALA A 346 9.99 26.47 10.36
C ALA A 346 11.31 26.49 11.15
N PHE A 347 12.08 27.58 11.06
CA PHE A 347 13.26 27.78 11.91
C PHE A 347 12.92 27.86 13.40
N ASP A 348 11.78 28.44 13.78
CA ASP A 348 11.35 28.50 15.18
C ASP A 348 10.94 27.13 15.73
N ARG A 349 10.27 26.30 14.92
CA ARG A 349 10.03 24.89 15.28
C ARG A 349 11.34 24.14 15.46
N MET A 350 12.28 24.31 14.54
CA MET A 350 13.62 23.72 14.65
C MET A 350 14.31 24.16 15.96
N ALA A 351 14.29 25.46 16.27
CA ALA A 351 14.84 26.01 17.52
C ALA A 351 14.20 25.38 18.77
N ARG A 352 12.87 25.31 18.82
CA ARG A 352 12.12 24.73 19.95
C ARG A 352 12.42 23.24 20.13
N VAL A 353 12.55 22.48 19.05
CA VAL A 353 12.90 21.05 19.12
C VAL A 353 14.32 20.88 19.63
N LEU A 354 15.28 21.72 19.21
CA LEU A 354 16.65 21.68 19.74
C LEU A 354 16.74 22.07 21.21
N ASP A 355 15.95 23.05 21.64
CA ASP A 355 15.81 23.41 23.06
C ASP A 355 15.27 22.21 23.86
N HIS A 356 14.22 21.54 23.35
CA HIS A 356 13.63 20.37 24.00
C HIS A 356 14.59 19.17 24.07
N LEU A 357 15.37 18.93 23.01
CA LEU A 357 16.36 17.85 22.96
C LEU A 357 17.67 18.18 23.70
N GLU A 358 17.81 19.41 24.23
CA GLU A 358 19.03 19.93 24.85
C GLU A 358 20.25 19.83 23.91
N VAL A 359 20.05 20.06 22.62
CA VAL A 359 21.14 20.09 21.62
C VAL A 359 21.62 21.51 21.47
N ASP A 360 22.86 21.77 21.91
CA ASP A 360 23.49 23.09 21.76
C ASP A 360 24.13 23.24 20.37
N ALA A 361 23.27 23.45 19.37
CA ALA A 361 23.66 23.77 18.00
C ALA A 361 23.06 25.11 17.57
N ARG A 362 23.82 25.87 16.78
CA ARG A 362 23.38 27.10 16.12
C ARG A 362 23.48 26.92 14.61
N THR A 363 22.47 27.42 13.91
CA THR A 363 22.44 27.38 12.45
C THR A 363 22.94 28.71 11.90
N VAL A 364 23.90 28.65 10.97
CA VAL A 364 24.38 29.84 10.26
C VAL A 364 23.55 30.01 9.01
N VAL A 365 22.82 31.11 8.90
CA VAL A 365 22.15 31.53 7.67
C VAL A 365 23.15 32.32 6.84
N LEU A 366 23.51 31.75 5.69
CA LEU A 366 24.47 32.30 4.74
C LEU A 366 23.79 33.33 3.82
N ARG A 367 22.56 33.03 3.39
CA ARG A 367 21.77 33.91 2.51
C ARG A 367 20.28 33.71 2.76
N ALA A 368 19.51 34.78 2.71
CA ALA A 368 18.05 34.75 2.76
C ALA A 368 17.50 35.68 1.67
N GLN A 369 16.56 36.57 1.99
CA GLN A 369 16.05 37.51 1.01
C GLN A 369 17.13 38.47 0.51
N ASP A 370 17.27 38.56 -0.82
CA ASP A 370 18.26 39.38 -1.52
C ASP A 370 17.66 39.89 -2.83
N ASP A 371 17.85 41.18 -3.12
CA ASP A 371 17.34 41.85 -4.32
C ASP A 371 18.04 41.35 -5.59
N SER A 372 19.25 40.79 -5.47
CA SER A 372 19.98 40.19 -6.59
C SER A 372 19.83 38.66 -6.66
N GLY A 373 19.21 38.05 -5.66
CA GLY A 373 19.25 36.60 -5.44
C GLY A 373 18.31 35.76 -6.32
N GLY A 374 17.74 36.34 -7.36
CA GLY A 374 16.98 35.58 -8.34
C GLY A 374 15.61 35.10 -7.84
N SER A 375 14.99 34.19 -8.60
CA SER A 375 13.71 33.55 -8.24
C SER A 375 13.72 32.81 -6.90
N ARG A 376 14.91 32.49 -6.37
CA ARG A 376 15.08 31.73 -5.12
C ARG A 376 14.91 32.61 -3.90
N HIS A 377 15.51 33.80 -3.95
CA HIS A 377 15.72 34.62 -2.76
C HIS A 377 14.88 35.89 -2.74
N GLU A 378 14.40 36.42 -3.87
CA GLU A 378 13.70 37.72 -3.94
C GLU A 378 12.56 37.90 -2.92
N LEU A 379 11.78 36.83 -2.69
CA LEU A 379 10.61 36.85 -1.81
C LEU A 379 10.91 36.32 -0.39
N GLY A 380 12.16 35.99 -0.08
CA GLY A 380 12.55 35.38 1.21
C GLY A 380 11.93 34.01 1.46
N LEU A 381 11.51 33.31 0.40
CA LEU A 381 10.89 31.97 0.51
C LEU A 381 11.93 30.88 0.77
N MET A 382 13.19 31.10 0.40
CA MET A 382 14.32 30.22 0.63
C MET A 382 15.37 30.86 1.54
N ALA A 383 16.20 30.02 2.16
CA ALA A 383 17.43 30.43 2.80
C ALA A 383 18.54 29.40 2.50
N GLU A 384 19.77 29.88 2.35
CA GLU A 384 20.97 29.06 2.34
C GLU A 384 21.53 29.02 3.77
N ILE A 385 21.75 27.82 4.29
CA ILE A 385 22.30 27.59 5.62
C ILE A 385 23.57 26.75 5.55
N ALA A 386 24.49 27.00 6.48
CA ALA A 386 25.66 26.15 6.64
C ALA A 386 25.25 24.77 7.17
N ARG A 387 25.82 23.71 6.59
CA ARG A 387 25.69 22.36 7.12
C ARG A 387 26.32 22.30 8.52
N TRP A 388 25.66 21.59 9.44
CA TRP A 388 26.23 21.38 10.76
C TRP A 388 27.45 20.45 10.72
N PRO A 389 28.45 20.69 11.57
CA PRO A 389 29.55 19.74 11.76
C PRO A 389 29.04 18.36 12.19
N ASP A 390 29.69 17.28 11.75
CA ASP A 390 29.25 15.90 12.03
C ASP A 390 29.12 15.58 13.52
N ARG A 391 29.91 16.24 14.38
CA ARG A 391 29.79 16.15 15.85
C ARG A 391 28.40 16.58 16.35
N ALA A 392 27.84 17.63 15.78
CA ALA A 392 26.53 18.16 16.18
C ALA A 392 25.39 17.27 15.66
N LEU A 393 25.53 16.76 14.43
CA LEU A 393 24.61 15.78 13.85
C LEU A 393 24.60 14.46 14.64
N SER A 394 25.78 14.01 15.08
CA SER A 394 25.92 12.83 15.94
C SER A 394 25.25 13.04 17.31
N ALA A 395 25.40 14.23 17.90
CA ALA A 395 24.74 14.58 19.15
C ALA A 395 23.20 14.60 19.01
N LEU A 396 22.69 15.18 17.92
CA LEU A 396 21.26 15.17 17.60
C LEU A 396 20.74 13.73 17.46
N ARG A 397 21.43 12.89 16.67
CA ARG A 397 21.08 11.48 16.49
C ARG A 397 21.05 10.72 17.82
N ALA A 398 22.04 10.93 18.67
CA ALA A 398 22.11 10.29 19.98
C ALA A 398 20.95 10.71 20.90
N ARG A 399 20.50 11.97 20.82
CA ARG A 399 19.35 12.48 21.59
C ARG A 399 18.03 11.94 21.07
N LEU A 400 17.83 11.86 19.75
CA LEU A 400 16.61 11.31 19.13
C LEU A 400 16.39 9.83 19.45
N ARG A 401 17.46 9.06 19.68
CA ARG A 401 17.37 7.64 20.06
C ARG A 401 16.99 7.40 21.52
N ARG A 402 17.10 8.40 22.39
CA ARG A 402 16.74 8.26 23.79
C ARG A 402 15.27 8.65 23.97
N PRO A 403 14.52 7.94 24.82
CA PRO A 403 13.18 8.40 25.17
C PRO A 403 13.27 9.83 25.71
N PRO A 404 12.37 10.73 25.28
CA PRO A 404 12.42 12.12 25.72
C PRO A 404 12.30 12.17 27.25
N ARG A 405 13.18 12.95 27.90
CA ARG A 405 13.23 13.06 29.37
C ARG A 405 11.91 13.56 29.97
N ARG A 406 11.15 14.32 29.18
CA ARG A 406 9.81 14.83 29.49
C ARG A 406 8.98 14.80 28.22
N PRO A 407 7.66 14.51 28.28
CA PRO A 407 6.78 14.68 27.14
C PRO A 407 6.83 16.14 26.68
N ALA A 408 6.80 16.36 25.36
CA ALA A 408 6.72 17.70 24.80
C ALA A 408 5.33 18.27 25.10
N GLU A 409 5.26 19.31 25.95
CA GLU A 409 4.03 20.05 26.24
C GLU A 409 3.58 20.87 25.02
N ASP A 410 4.53 21.24 24.15
CA ASP A 410 4.27 21.93 22.90
C ASP A 410 3.82 20.94 21.80
N PRO A 411 2.59 21.07 21.26
CA PRO A 411 2.06 20.15 20.27
C PRO A 411 2.86 20.16 18.96
N ASP A 412 3.51 21.28 18.59
CA ASP A 412 4.38 21.32 17.41
C ASP A 412 5.60 20.42 17.62
N VAL A 413 6.24 20.53 18.78
CA VAL A 413 7.43 19.72 19.13
C VAL A 413 7.06 18.24 19.25
N ALA A 414 5.92 17.93 19.91
CA ALA A 414 5.41 16.57 19.99
C ALA A 414 5.14 15.98 18.60
N GLY A 415 4.56 16.77 17.69
CA GLY A 415 4.34 16.38 16.30
C GLY A 415 5.64 16.04 15.57
N VAL A 416 6.65 16.92 15.63
CA VAL A 416 7.97 16.70 15.02
C VAL A 416 8.63 15.42 15.54
N LEU A 417 8.67 15.24 16.86
CA LEU A 417 9.27 14.05 17.47
C LEU A 417 8.53 12.77 17.09
N SER A 418 7.20 12.83 16.95
CA SER A 418 6.41 11.67 16.52
C SER A 418 6.77 11.23 15.09
N VAL A 419 7.03 12.18 14.17
CA VAL A 419 7.46 11.89 12.80
C VAL A 419 8.83 11.21 12.81
N LEU A 420 9.80 11.79 13.51
CA LEU A 420 11.16 11.23 13.62
C LEU A 420 11.21 9.85 14.30
N SER A 421 10.20 9.51 15.11
CA SER A 421 10.13 8.22 15.81
C SER A 421 9.46 7.10 14.98
N ARG A 422 8.62 7.42 13.99
CA ARG A 422 7.85 6.43 13.21
C ARG A 422 8.65 5.72 12.13
N ASP A 423 9.60 6.41 11.49
CA ASP A 423 10.26 5.91 10.29
C ASP A 423 11.48 5.01 10.58
N GLY A 424 11.79 4.72 11.85
CA GLY A 424 13.03 4.02 12.22
C GLY A 424 14.32 4.77 11.79
N GLY A 425 14.16 6.00 11.25
CA GLY A 425 15.14 6.72 10.42
C GLY A 425 16.38 7.21 11.17
N ALA A 426 16.25 7.57 12.45
CA ALA A 426 17.41 7.94 13.28
C ALA A 426 18.37 6.74 13.55
N GLY A 427 17.99 5.52 13.15
CA GLY A 427 18.68 4.26 13.40
C GLY A 427 19.80 3.93 12.43
N ALA A 428 19.63 4.03 11.10
CA ALA A 428 20.52 3.37 10.15
C ALA A 428 21.22 4.29 9.11
N GLY A 429 20.76 5.53 8.91
CA GLY A 429 21.33 6.44 7.91
C GLY A 429 22.67 7.10 8.31
N ASP A 430 23.39 7.65 7.33
CA ASP A 430 24.54 8.54 7.54
C ASP A 430 24.11 9.88 8.19
N ALA A 431 25.05 10.64 8.75
CA ALA A 431 24.82 11.94 9.40
C ALA A 431 24.06 12.93 8.51
N ALA A 432 24.29 12.90 7.18
CA ALA A 432 23.57 13.74 6.22
C ALA A 432 22.07 13.39 6.15
N ALA A 433 21.71 12.11 6.10
CA ALA A 433 20.32 11.67 6.04
C ALA A 433 19.53 12.09 7.30
N VAL A 434 20.16 11.99 8.47
CA VAL A 434 19.55 12.44 9.74
C VAL A 434 19.32 13.95 9.75
N TRP A 435 20.24 14.73 9.17
CA TRP A 435 20.10 16.18 9.05
C TRP A 435 18.90 16.55 8.18
N GLU A 436 18.79 15.94 7.01
CA GLU A 436 17.67 16.19 6.10
C GLU A 436 16.32 15.80 6.69
N GLU A 437 16.23 14.62 7.30
CA GLU A 437 15.02 14.12 7.96
C GLU A 437 14.58 15.08 9.08
N PHE A 438 15.52 15.54 9.89
CA PHE A 438 15.26 16.52 10.95
C PHE A 438 14.70 17.84 10.41
N LEU A 439 15.30 18.39 9.35
CA LEU A 439 14.80 19.59 8.68
C LEU A 439 13.39 19.36 8.11
N ARG A 440 13.17 18.25 7.39
CA ARG A 440 11.85 17.93 6.83
C ARG A 440 10.78 17.80 7.92
N ALA A 441 11.10 17.16 9.04
CA ALA A 441 10.20 17.03 10.19
C ALA A 441 9.86 18.40 10.81
N CYS A 442 10.81 19.33 10.85
CA CYS A 442 10.59 20.72 11.29
C CYS A 442 9.75 21.56 10.28
N GLY A 443 9.40 20.97 9.13
CA GLY A 443 8.51 21.48 8.11
C GLY A 443 9.19 22.30 7.02
N PHE A 444 10.48 22.08 6.79
CA PHE A 444 11.13 22.47 5.55
C PHE A 444 10.72 21.48 4.44
N ARG A 445 10.00 21.98 3.42
CA ARG A 445 9.54 21.19 2.27
C ARG A 445 10.61 21.07 1.19
N THR A 446 11.50 22.06 1.10
CA THR A 446 12.73 21.99 0.30
C THR A 446 13.90 21.85 1.25
N VAL A 447 14.72 20.82 1.04
CA VAL A 447 16.02 20.62 1.69
C VAL A 447 16.93 20.06 0.62
N GLU A 448 17.88 20.86 0.13
CA GLU A 448 18.74 20.50 -1.00
C GLU A 448 20.19 20.88 -0.71
N HIS A 449 21.13 19.99 -0.99
CA HIS A 449 22.55 20.28 -0.87
C HIS A 449 23.03 21.05 -2.11
N LEU A 450 23.47 22.30 -1.92
CA LEU A 450 24.07 23.10 -3.00
C LEU A 450 25.56 22.78 -3.16
N THR A 451 26.24 22.58 -2.02
CA THR A 451 27.64 22.17 -1.89
C THR A 451 27.74 21.27 -0.66
N GLU A 452 28.92 20.70 -0.40
CA GLU A 452 29.16 19.93 0.83
C GLU A 452 28.94 20.76 2.11
N ALA A 453 29.11 22.08 2.03
CA ALA A 453 29.02 23.00 3.15
C ALA A 453 27.68 23.76 3.24
N THR A 454 26.88 23.79 2.16
CA THR A 454 25.69 24.64 2.05
C THR A 454 24.43 23.84 1.74
N THR A 455 23.40 24.03 2.57
CA THR A 455 22.06 23.46 2.38
C THR A 455 21.07 24.57 2.06
N LEU A 456 20.28 24.42 0.99
CA LEU A 456 19.16 25.27 0.66
C LEU A 456 17.89 24.75 1.34
N VAL A 457 17.18 25.61 2.05
CA VAL A 457 15.96 25.26 2.77
C VAL A 457 14.78 26.18 2.41
N SER A 458 13.58 25.62 2.36
CA SER A 458 12.33 26.39 2.20
C SER A 458 11.15 25.69 2.86
N HIS A 459 10.17 26.47 3.32
CA HIS A 459 8.87 25.97 3.79
C HIS A 459 7.93 25.59 2.63
N VAL A 460 8.23 26.03 1.40
CA VAL A 460 7.50 25.67 0.18
C VAL A 460 8.30 24.59 -0.56
N SER A 461 7.61 23.69 -1.25
CA SER A 461 8.24 22.76 -2.20
C SER A 461 8.64 23.55 -3.44
N MET A 462 9.88 24.01 -3.48
CA MET A 462 10.47 24.75 -4.60
C MET A 462 11.65 23.97 -5.21
N ALA A 463 12.33 23.14 -4.41
CA ALA A 463 13.40 22.23 -4.82
C ALA A 463 14.40 22.90 -5.80
N HIS A 464 14.47 22.41 -7.04
CA HIS A 464 15.42 22.87 -8.05
C HIS A 464 14.82 23.86 -9.04
N VAL A 465 13.61 24.36 -8.80
CA VAL A 465 12.90 25.26 -9.71
C VAL A 465 13.52 26.65 -9.66
N GLN A 466 14.02 27.11 -10.80
CA GLN A 466 14.50 28.47 -10.98
C GLN A 466 13.83 29.10 -12.20
N VAL A 467 13.14 30.21 -12.00
CA VAL A 467 12.51 30.96 -13.08
C VAL A 467 13.52 31.97 -13.62
N GLU A 468 13.81 31.87 -14.91
CA GLU A 468 14.75 32.73 -15.62
C GLU A 468 13.99 33.69 -16.52
N ALA A 469 14.09 34.97 -16.17
CA ALA A 469 13.59 36.10 -16.94
C ALA A 469 14.34 37.38 -16.53
N ALA A 470 14.40 38.33 -17.47
CA ALA A 470 14.69 39.72 -17.13
C ALA A 470 13.70 40.21 -16.07
N SER A 471 14.19 40.92 -15.06
CA SER A 471 13.37 41.36 -13.92
C SER A 471 12.87 42.79 -14.08
N ASP A 472 13.55 43.57 -14.90
CA ASP A 472 13.33 44.99 -15.06
C ASP A 472 13.26 45.26 -16.56
N ILE A 473 12.07 45.59 -17.06
CA ILE A 473 11.77 45.55 -18.49
C ILE A 473 11.12 46.86 -18.93
N ALA A 474 11.57 47.39 -20.07
CA ALA A 474 10.91 48.52 -20.70
C ALA A 474 9.56 48.10 -21.29
N ARG A 475 8.55 48.96 -21.18
CA ARG A 475 7.17 48.69 -21.60
C ARG A 475 7.07 48.22 -23.06
N ASP A 476 7.87 48.78 -23.95
CA ASP A 476 7.79 48.44 -25.37
C ASP A 476 8.32 47.03 -25.67
N ASP A 477 9.35 46.58 -24.94
CA ASP A 477 9.82 45.18 -25.00
C ASP A 477 8.77 44.23 -24.43
N ALA A 478 8.09 44.64 -23.35
CA ALA A 478 7.01 43.86 -22.74
C ALA A 478 5.79 43.65 -23.66
N LYS A 479 5.49 44.62 -24.54
CA LYS A 479 4.44 44.49 -25.56
C LYS A 479 4.82 43.47 -26.63
N ALA A 480 6.08 43.49 -27.06
CA ALA A 480 6.61 42.52 -28.03
C ALA A 480 6.63 41.09 -27.45
N GLY A 481 6.76 40.98 -26.13
CA GLY A 481 6.63 39.75 -25.37
C GLY A 481 7.98 39.17 -24.98
N ILE A 482 8.10 38.89 -23.69
CA ILE A 482 9.34 38.56 -23.00
C ILE A 482 9.46 37.04 -22.88
N PRO A 483 10.61 36.46 -23.23
CA PRO A 483 10.87 35.06 -22.98
C PRO A 483 11.03 34.81 -21.48
N VAL A 484 10.28 33.85 -20.95
CA VAL A 484 10.42 33.32 -19.60
C VAL A 484 10.72 31.84 -19.71
N SER A 485 11.63 31.33 -18.91
CA SER A 485 11.90 29.90 -18.86
C SER A 485 12.09 29.41 -17.43
N VAL A 486 11.95 28.11 -17.23
CA VAL A 486 12.22 27.47 -15.95
C VAL A 486 13.36 26.49 -16.12
N ARG A 487 14.33 26.56 -15.22
CA ARG A 487 15.33 25.51 -15.03
C ARG A 487 14.86 24.62 -13.90
N LEU A 488 14.73 23.34 -14.20
CA LEU A 488 14.50 22.27 -13.23
C LEU A 488 15.74 21.37 -13.28
N ARG A 489 16.86 21.87 -12.75
CA ARG A 489 18.18 21.20 -12.77
C ARG A 489 18.79 21.25 -11.39
N ARG A 490 19.41 20.16 -10.95
CA ARG A 490 20.28 20.20 -9.77
C ARG A 490 21.41 21.21 -10.03
N PRO A 491 21.89 21.92 -8.99
CA PRO A 491 23.09 22.75 -9.12
C PRO A 491 24.24 21.93 -9.73
N GLY A 492 24.86 22.44 -10.80
CA GLY A 492 25.96 21.75 -11.50
C GLY A 492 25.55 20.62 -12.46
N ALA A 493 24.28 20.25 -12.55
CA ALA A 493 23.83 19.18 -13.45
C ALA A 493 23.49 19.69 -14.86
N ASP A 494 23.83 18.88 -15.87
CA ASP A 494 23.58 19.24 -17.27
C ASP A 494 22.22 18.80 -17.83
N THR A 495 21.52 17.94 -17.13
CA THR A 495 20.20 17.42 -17.50
C THR A 495 19.12 17.93 -16.54
N ASP A 496 17.85 17.77 -16.91
CA ASP A 496 16.75 18.00 -15.97
C ASP A 496 16.80 17.04 -14.77
N VAL A 497 16.08 17.39 -13.70
CA VAL A 497 16.09 16.63 -12.43
C VAL A 497 15.60 15.19 -12.60
N ALA A 498 14.57 14.96 -13.41
CA ALA A 498 14.01 13.60 -13.58
C ALA A 498 14.99 12.69 -14.33
N LEU A 499 15.61 13.21 -15.38
CA LEU A 499 16.63 12.51 -16.15
C LEU A 499 17.91 12.35 -15.34
N SER A 500 18.37 13.38 -14.61
CA SER A 500 19.52 13.26 -13.70
C SER A 500 19.27 12.17 -12.65
N HIS A 501 18.11 12.18 -12.00
CA HIS A 501 17.74 11.17 -11.03
C HIS A 501 17.71 9.76 -11.64
N ALA A 502 17.17 9.62 -12.86
CA ALA A 502 17.17 8.34 -13.56
C ALA A 502 18.59 7.85 -13.90
N LEU A 503 19.45 8.75 -14.37
CA LEU A 503 20.85 8.45 -14.72
C LEU A 503 21.71 8.15 -13.50
N ASP A 504 21.36 8.67 -12.32
CA ASP A 504 22.04 8.34 -11.06
C ASP A 504 21.58 6.98 -10.47
N GLY A 505 20.56 6.34 -11.07
CA GLY A 505 19.97 5.09 -10.58
C GLY A 505 18.90 5.29 -9.52
N GLY A 506 18.51 6.55 -9.29
CA GLY A 506 17.57 6.97 -8.26
C GLY A 506 18.13 6.92 -6.84
N ALA A 507 17.25 6.81 -5.84
CA ALA A 507 17.65 6.83 -4.44
C ALA A 507 18.55 5.64 -4.04
N ASP A 508 18.38 4.50 -4.70
CA ASP A 508 19.08 3.25 -4.39
C ASP A 508 20.36 3.07 -5.24
N GLY A 509 20.60 3.96 -6.21
CA GLY A 509 21.69 3.85 -7.17
C GLY A 509 21.50 2.74 -8.21
N TRP A 510 22.53 2.52 -9.04
CA TRP A 510 22.52 1.46 -10.04
C TRP A 510 22.86 0.10 -9.43
N PRO A 511 22.14 -0.97 -9.80
CA PRO A 511 22.57 -2.33 -9.51
C PRO A 511 24.00 -2.59 -10.00
N GLU A 512 24.77 -3.35 -9.23
CA GLU A 512 26.16 -3.67 -9.56
C GLU A 512 26.26 -4.34 -10.95
N GLY A 513 27.21 -3.88 -11.77
CA GLY A 513 27.43 -4.39 -13.13
C GLY A 513 26.41 -3.94 -14.18
N LEU A 514 25.30 -3.28 -13.80
CA LEU A 514 24.27 -2.86 -14.75
C LEU A 514 24.60 -1.52 -15.45
N ALA A 515 25.42 -0.68 -14.82
CA ALA A 515 25.86 0.61 -15.35
C ALA A 515 27.08 0.53 -16.30
N ASP A 516 27.08 -0.42 -17.25
CA ASP A 516 28.11 -0.53 -18.29
C ASP A 516 27.83 0.44 -19.47
N TRP A 517 27.81 1.73 -19.17
CA TRP A 517 27.59 2.80 -20.14
C TRP A 517 28.15 4.13 -19.64
N ASN A 518 28.37 5.07 -20.57
CA ASN A 518 28.87 6.41 -20.26
C ASN A 518 27.95 7.47 -20.86
N VAL A 519 27.65 8.53 -20.10
CA VAL A 519 26.90 9.69 -20.62
C VAL A 519 27.81 10.50 -21.56
N VAL A 520 27.37 10.71 -22.79
CA VAL A 520 28.05 11.59 -23.74
C VAL A 520 27.70 13.04 -23.43
N ARG A 521 28.64 13.78 -22.86
CA ARG A 521 28.44 15.19 -22.49
C ARG A 521 28.91 16.16 -23.58
N GLU A 522 30.08 15.92 -24.15
CA GLU A 522 30.63 16.78 -25.21
C GLU A 522 30.18 16.33 -26.60
N GLY A 523 29.85 17.28 -27.47
CA GLY A 523 29.50 17.00 -28.87
C GLY A 523 28.18 16.25 -29.09
N GLN A 524 27.31 16.14 -28.06
CA GLN A 524 26.03 15.41 -28.14
C GLN A 524 25.19 15.82 -29.37
N ALA A 525 25.05 17.12 -29.65
CA ALA A 525 24.27 17.60 -30.79
C ALA A 525 24.84 17.10 -32.14
N ALA A 526 26.16 17.18 -32.33
CA ALA A 526 26.81 16.69 -33.54
C ALA A 526 26.75 15.16 -33.67
N LEU A 527 26.71 14.45 -32.54
CA LEU A 527 26.56 13.00 -32.51
C LEU A 527 25.13 12.57 -32.88
N ILE A 528 24.10 13.28 -32.39
CA ILE A 528 22.70 13.04 -32.73
C ILE A 528 22.53 12.96 -34.24
N ASP A 529 23.10 13.90 -35.00
CA ASP A 529 22.98 13.97 -36.46
C ASP A 529 23.54 12.74 -37.20
N ARG A 530 24.49 12.02 -36.59
CA ARG A 530 25.15 10.84 -37.16
C ARG A 530 24.53 9.51 -36.74
N LEU A 531 23.59 9.51 -35.79
CA LEU A 531 22.95 8.28 -35.30
C LEU A 531 22.13 7.57 -36.40
N ILE A 532 22.30 6.26 -36.53
CA ILE A 532 21.50 5.38 -37.40
C ILE A 532 20.68 4.40 -36.56
N VAL A 533 19.66 3.80 -37.18
CA VAL A 533 18.91 2.69 -36.56
C VAL A 533 19.73 1.43 -36.76
N PRO A 534 20.20 0.76 -35.70
CA PRO A 534 21.00 -0.45 -35.82
C PRO A 534 20.12 -1.63 -36.24
N ASP A 535 20.64 -2.47 -37.14
CA ASP A 535 20.06 -3.77 -37.45
C ASP A 535 20.47 -4.76 -36.36
N LEU A 536 19.57 -5.02 -35.41
CA LEU A 536 19.82 -5.90 -34.26
C LEU A 536 19.04 -7.20 -34.42
N PRO A 537 19.68 -8.39 -34.29
CA PRO A 537 18.97 -9.67 -34.24
C PRO A 537 17.89 -9.71 -33.15
N ALA A 538 18.12 -9.00 -32.05
CA ALA A 538 17.20 -8.89 -30.91
C ALA A 538 16.03 -7.90 -31.13
N ALA A 539 15.88 -7.28 -32.31
CA ALA A 539 14.87 -6.24 -32.53
C ALA A 539 13.43 -6.72 -32.26
N ALA A 540 13.10 -7.98 -32.58
CA ALA A 540 11.80 -8.56 -32.27
C ALA A 540 11.56 -8.66 -30.75
N ALA A 541 12.53 -9.20 -30.00
CA ALA A 541 12.46 -9.33 -28.55
C ALA A 541 12.37 -7.95 -27.85
N LEU A 542 13.11 -6.96 -28.34
CA LEU A 542 13.03 -5.57 -27.83
C LEU A 542 11.66 -4.94 -28.11
N ASN A 543 11.11 -5.15 -29.32
CA ASN A 543 9.77 -4.68 -29.67
C ASN A 543 8.68 -5.34 -28.82
N GLU A 544 8.76 -6.66 -28.59
CA GLU A 544 7.84 -7.39 -27.72
C GLU A 544 7.88 -6.89 -26.27
N ALA A 545 9.06 -6.50 -25.79
CA ALA A 545 9.24 -5.87 -24.49
C ALA A 545 8.82 -4.38 -24.45
N GLY A 546 8.42 -3.81 -25.59
CA GLY A 546 7.99 -2.43 -25.73
C GLY A 546 9.11 -1.42 -25.95
N LEU A 547 10.36 -1.85 -26.18
CA LEU A 547 11.50 -0.99 -26.53
C LEU A 547 11.62 -0.80 -28.05
N SER A 548 10.60 -0.18 -28.64
CA SER A 548 10.58 0.02 -30.09
C SER A 548 11.70 0.91 -30.60
N GLN A 549 12.20 0.58 -31.80
CA GLN A 549 13.18 1.39 -32.53
C GLN A 549 12.47 2.36 -33.50
N PRO A 550 13.06 3.54 -33.79
CA PRO A 550 12.49 4.46 -34.77
C PRO A 550 12.60 3.90 -36.18
N GLU A 551 11.79 4.42 -37.11
CA GLU A 551 11.77 3.94 -38.49
C GLU A 551 13.14 4.14 -39.18
N PRO A 552 13.74 3.10 -39.80
CA PRO A 552 14.97 3.24 -40.58
C PRO A 552 14.79 4.25 -41.72
N PRO A 553 15.77 5.13 -42.02
CA PRO A 553 17.13 5.22 -41.46
C PRO A 553 17.26 6.22 -40.28
N GLY A 554 16.16 6.57 -39.60
CA GLY A 554 16.14 7.46 -38.43
C GLY A 554 16.20 8.96 -38.74
N ARG A 555 16.20 9.39 -40.02
CA ARG A 555 16.33 10.83 -40.39
C ARG A 555 15.24 11.71 -39.75
N ARG A 556 13.98 11.27 -39.82
CA ARG A 556 12.84 11.99 -39.22
C ARG A 556 12.96 12.07 -37.70
N PHE A 557 13.42 11.00 -37.07
CA PHE A 557 13.66 10.94 -35.63
C PHE A 557 14.70 11.98 -35.20
N ARG A 558 15.86 12.02 -35.87
CA ARG A 558 16.94 12.99 -35.58
C ARG A 558 16.51 14.44 -35.76
N ALA A 559 15.85 14.75 -36.88
CA ALA A 559 15.40 16.11 -37.18
C ALA A 559 14.38 16.62 -36.13
N ALA A 560 13.50 15.74 -35.64
CA ALA A 560 12.56 16.07 -34.58
C ALA A 560 13.26 16.16 -33.21
N LEU A 561 14.22 15.27 -32.92
CA LEU A 561 14.98 15.28 -31.67
C LEU A 561 15.81 16.57 -31.51
N ALA A 562 16.35 17.12 -32.60
CA ALA A 562 17.10 18.38 -32.59
C ALA A 562 16.26 19.59 -32.13
N GLN A 563 14.92 19.49 -32.14
CA GLN A 563 14.02 20.54 -31.66
C GLN A 563 13.81 20.47 -30.13
N TYR A 564 14.23 19.39 -29.48
CA TYR A 564 14.06 19.21 -28.04
C TYR A 564 15.12 20.02 -27.28
N PRO A 565 14.80 20.58 -26.10
CA PRO A 565 15.82 21.20 -25.26
C PRO A 565 16.91 20.19 -24.87
N ALA A 566 18.18 20.54 -25.00
CA ALA A 566 19.28 19.61 -24.74
C ALA A 566 19.26 18.97 -23.34
N HIS A 567 18.74 19.67 -22.33
CA HIS A 567 18.68 19.18 -20.96
C HIS A 567 17.64 18.06 -20.72
N VAL A 568 16.70 17.80 -21.65
CA VAL A 568 15.68 16.74 -21.49
C VAL A 568 16.06 15.43 -22.20
N VAL A 569 17.24 15.38 -22.84
CA VAL A 569 17.73 14.23 -23.61
C VAL A 569 19.18 13.97 -23.24
N ALA A 570 19.50 12.71 -22.93
CA ALA A 570 20.86 12.23 -22.72
C ALA A 570 21.19 11.13 -23.73
N LEU A 571 22.43 11.14 -24.22
CA LEU A 571 22.97 10.02 -24.98
C LEU A 571 23.86 9.16 -24.08
N LEU A 572 23.60 7.87 -24.03
CA LEU A 572 24.43 6.90 -23.31
C LEU A 572 25.15 6.02 -24.32
N ARG A 573 26.47 5.95 -24.24
CA ARG A 573 27.27 5.00 -25.01
C ARG A 573 27.42 3.71 -24.21
N LEU A 574 26.96 2.59 -24.74
CA LEU A 574 27.14 1.29 -24.09
C LEU A 574 28.61 0.86 -24.11
N GLY A 575 29.04 0.12 -23.08
CA GLY A 575 30.35 -0.51 -23.05
C GLY A 575 30.53 -1.55 -24.17
N ASP A 576 31.77 -1.75 -24.61
CA ASP A 576 32.07 -2.57 -25.80
C ASP A 576 31.60 -4.04 -25.66
N ALA A 577 31.65 -4.61 -24.45
CA ALA A 577 31.19 -5.97 -24.20
C ALA A 577 29.67 -6.07 -24.37
N PHE A 578 28.95 -5.15 -23.74
CA PHE A 578 27.49 -5.06 -23.81
C PHE A 578 26.99 -4.77 -25.23
N ALA A 579 27.57 -3.76 -25.91
CA ALA A 579 27.24 -3.42 -27.29
C ALA A 579 27.45 -4.61 -28.26
N ARG A 580 28.57 -5.34 -28.14
CA ARG A 580 28.84 -6.53 -28.97
C ARG A 580 27.91 -7.70 -28.66
N GLY A 581 27.46 -7.85 -27.42
CA GLY A 581 26.45 -8.85 -27.05
C GLY A 581 25.12 -8.59 -27.76
N LEU A 582 24.65 -7.34 -27.75
CA LEU A 582 23.43 -6.94 -28.45
C LEU A 582 23.51 -7.14 -29.96
N ILE A 583 24.64 -6.78 -30.58
CA ILE A 583 24.86 -6.99 -32.03
C ILE A 583 24.87 -8.48 -32.39
N ARG A 584 25.40 -9.34 -31.50
CA ARG A 584 25.42 -10.81 -31.69
C ARG A 584 24.09 -11.49 -31.38
N GLY A 585 23.13 -10.78 -30.80
CA GLY A 585 21.86 -11.37 -30.35
C GLY A 585 22.00 -12.24 -29.10
N ASP A 586 22.92 -11.89 -28.19
CA ASP A 586 23.04 -12.57 -26.90
C ASP A 586 21.82 -12.28 -26.00
N ASP A 587 21.17 -13.33 -25.51
CA ASP A 587 20.02 -13.25 -24.60
C ASP A 587 20.40 -12.53 -23.30
N GLY A 588 21.62 -12.74 -22.80
CA GLY A 588 22.11 -12.08 -21.58
C GLY A 588 22.19 -10.55 -21.75
N ALA A 589 22.75 -10.09 -22.86
CA ALA A 589 22.81 -8.66 -23.20
C ALA A 589 21.41 -8.07 -23.41
N THR A 590 20.51 -8.84 -24.04
CA THR A 590 19.12 -8.40 -24.24
C THR A 590 18.41 -8.20 -22.90
N GLN A 591 18.53 -9.15 -21.97
CA GLN A 591 18.01 -9.04 -20.61
C GLN A 591 18.63 -7.87 -19.84
N GLN A 592 19.94 -7.65 -19.98
CA GLN A 592 20.63 -6.51 -19.38
C GLN A 592 20.06 -5.16 -19.89
N LEU A 593 19.77 -5.03 -21.19
CA LEU A 593 19.16 -3.81 -21.75
C LEU A 593 17.74 -3.58 -21.22
N LEU A 594 16.96 -4.66 -21.06
CA LEU A 594 15.63 -4.58 -20.45
C LEU A 594 15.71 -4.08 -19.01
N GLN A 595 16.67 -4.58 -18.23
CA GLN A 595 16.91 -4.12 -16.86
C GLN A 595 17.36 -2.65 -16.82
N VAL A 596 18.22 -2.20 -17.73
CA VAL A 596 18.62 -0.78 -17.85
C VAL A 596 17.40 0.10 -18.13
N ALA A 597 16.60 -0.25 -19.14
CA ALA A 597 15.39 0.47 -19.49
C ALA A 597 14.40 0.52 -18.31
N GLU A 598 14.30 -0.57 -17.55
CA GLU A 598 13.47 -0.68 -16.38
C GLU A 598 13.92 0.23 -15.22
N VAL A 599 15.21 0.24 -14.90
CA VAL A 599 15.78 1.11 -13.84
C VAL A 599 15.62 2.58 -14.24
N LEU A 600 15.90 2.94 -15.49
CA LEU A 600 15.67 4.29 -16.01
C LEU A 600 14.19 4.70 -15.87
N GLY A 601 13.28 3.83 -16.32
CA GLY A 601 11.84 4.08 -16.28
C GLY A 601 11.29 4.22 -14.86
N ALA A 602 11.76 3.36 -13.95
CA ALA A 602 11.39 3.43 -12.53
C ALA A 602 11.89 4.72 -11.87
N ASN A 603 13.02 5.26 -12.31
CA ASN A 603 13.67 6.41 -11.70
C ASN A 603 13.44 7.73 -12.43
N GLY A 604 12.47 7.82 -13.35
CA GLY A 604 12.04 9.09 -13.92
C GLY A 604 12.38 9.31 -15.40
N ALA A 605 12.94 8.35 -16.12
CA ALA A 605 12.99 8.42 -17.58
C ALA A 605 11.63 8.04 -18.18
N ALA A 606 11.19 8.78 -19.20
CA ALA A 606 9.92 8.51 -19.87
C ALA A 606 10.11 7.62 -21.11
N ALA A 607 11.24 7.78 -21.80
CA ALA A 607 11.48 7.14 -23.08
C ALA A 607 12.95 6.74 -23.29
N LEU A 608 13.15 5.66 -24.04
CA LEU A 608 14.45 5.15 -24.45
C LEU A 608 14.37 4.64 -25.90
N ALA A 609 15.35 4.99 -26.72
CA ALA A 609 15.52 4.46 -28.07
C ALA A 609 16.94 3.92 -28.27
N VAL A 610 17.06 2.77 -28.92
CA VAL A 610 18.34 2.16 -29.28
C VAL A 610 18.75 2.65 -30.66
N MET A 611 19.91 3.30 -30.73
CA MET A 611 20.52 3.84 -31.94
C MET A 611 21.97 3.35 -32.05
N ALA A 612 22.66 3.65 -33.15
CA ALA A 612 24.08 3.37 -33.28
C ALA A 612 24.83 4.50 -33.99
N GLU A 613 26.11 4.65 -33.68
CA GLU A 613 27.08 5.38 -34.50
C GLU A 613 28.15 4.37 -34.92
N ARG A 614 28.22 4.03 -36.22
CA ARG A 614 29.14 2.98 -36.71
C ARG A 614 28.93 1.65 -35.97
N ALA A 615 29.90 1.21 -35.17
CA ALA A 615 29.86 -0.05 -34.40
C ALA A 615 29.46 0.17 -32.93
N ASP A 616 29.29 1.42 -32.49
CA ASP A 616 28.90 1.76 -31.12
C ASP A 616 27.38 1.80 -30.97
N ILE A 617 26.85 1.09 -29.99
CA ILE A 617 25.43 1.15 -29.62
C ILE A 617 25.21 2.31 -28.65
N MET A 618 24.22 3.14 -28.97
CA MET A 618 23.86 4.36 -28.25
C MET A 618 22.42 4.25 -27.75
N LEU A 619 22.19 4.63 -26.50
CA LEU A 619 20.84 4.80 -25.95
C LEU A 619 20.49 6.28 -25.93
N VAL A 620 19.39 6.64 -26.59
CA VAL A 620 18.78 7.96 -26.48
C VAL A 620 17.76 7.90 -25.36
N VAL A 621 18.02 8.56 -24.23
CA VAL A 621 17.14 8.55 -23.06
C VAL A 621 16.56 9.93 -22.84
N SER A 622 15.27 10.02 -22.50
CA SER A 622 14.60 11.30 -22.27
C SER A 622 13.61 11.27 -21.10
N SER A 623 13.48 12.41 -20.41
CA SER A 623 12.44 12.67 -19.41
C SER A 623 11.06 12.92 -20.03
N ILE A 624 10.98 13.08 -21.35
CA ILE A 624 9.73 13.22 -22.10
C ILE A 624 9.64 12.13 -23.18
N GLY A 625 8.48 12.01 -23.83
CA GLY A 625 8.31 11.04 -24.91
C GLY A 625 9.23 11.38 -26.09
N LEU A 626 9.87 10.38 -26.68
CA LEU A 626 10.73 10.57 -27.85
C LEU A 626 9.88 10.62 -29.14
N PRO A 627 10.34 11.32 -30.20
CA PRO A 627 9.68 11.28 -31.51
C PRO A 627 9.52 9.84 -32.01
N GLN A 628 8.39 9.50 -32.65
CA GLN A 628 8.04 8.15 -33.16
C GLN A 628 7.92 7.03 -32.11
N ILE A 629 8.59 7.12 -30.97
CA ILE A 629 8.58 6.13 -29.89
C ILE A 629 7.52 6.43 -28.83
N GLY A 630 7.31 7.72 -28.52
CA GLY A 630 6.45 8.12 -27.40
C GLY A 630 7.10 7.80 -26.05
N THR A 631 6.28 7.42 -25.05
CA THR A 631 6.73 7.01 -23.71
C THR A 631 6.67 5.49 -23.60
N ASN A 632 7.82 4.83 -23.61
CA ASN A 632 7.91 3.36 -23.69
C ASN A 632 8.50 2.68 -22.43
N ILE A 633 9.30 3.40 -21.65
CA ILE A 633 9.90 2.89 -20.40
C ILE A 633 9.25 3.47 -19.14
N GLY A 634 8.65 4.65 -19.23
CA GLY A 634 7.91 5.30 -18.14
C GLY A 634 6.38 5.27 -18.37
N PRO A 635 5.55 5.32 -17.31
CA PRO A 635 4.09 5.31 -17.44
C PRO A 635 3.53 6.58 -18.10
N ARG A 636 4.25 7.69 -17.96
CA ARG A 636 3.87 9.05 -18.36
C ARG A 636 5.12 9.89 -18.63
N ARG A 637 4.93 11.13 -19.09
CA ARG A 637 6.00 12.14 -19.11
C ARG A 637 6.52 12.37 -17.70
N ALA A 638 7.84 12.50 -17.55
CA ALA A 638 8.46 12.66 -16.25
C ALA A 638 8.49 14.11 -15.76
N SER A 639 8.26 15.09 -16.64
CA SER A 639 8.17 16.50 -16.25
C SER A 639 6.95 17.22 -16.82
N ALA A 640 6.35 18.13 -16.04
CA ALA A 640 5.24 18.99 -16.47
C ALA A 640 5.37 20.40 -15.87
N PHE A 641 4.79 21.40 -16.56
CA PHE A 641 4.91 22.82 -16.21
C PHE A 641 3.61 23.58 -16.46
N PHE A 642 3.15 24.32 -15.46
CA PHE A 642 1.97 25.18 -15.51
C PHE A 642 2.37 26.61 -15.17
N TRP A 643 2.21 27.51 -16.13
CA TRP A 643 2.62 28.90 -16.02
C TRP A 643 1.44 29.80 -15.62
N SER A 644 1.68 30.74 -14.70
CA SER A 644 0.70 31.73 -14.29
C SER A 644 1.37 33.09 -14.04
N VAL A 645 0.62 34.18 -14.23
CA VAL A 645 1.06 35.54 -13.93
C VAL A 645 0.00 36.26 -13.12
N MET A 646 0.42 36.93 -12.05
CA MET A 646 -0.43 37.73 -11.18
C MET A 646 0.06 39.18 -11.17
N PRO A 647 -0.78 40.18 -11.50
CA PRO A 647 -0.42 41.57 -11.31
C PRO A 647 -0.41 41.90 -9.80
N ILE A 648 0.71 42.39 -9.30
CA ILE A 648 0.85 42.96 -7.96
C ILE A 648 0.41 44.42 -8.01
N THR A 649 0.85 45.15 -9.05
CA THR A 649 0.40 46.50 -9.37
C THR A 649 0.17 46.62 -10.87
N GLY A 650 -0.67 47.57 -11.28
CA GLY A 650 -0.95 47.83 -12.70
C GLY A 650 -2.04 46.93 -13.30
N SER A 651 -2.06 46.84 -14.63
CA SER A 651 -3.09 46.10 -15.38
C SER A 651 -2.68 44.65 -15.65
N PRO A 652 -3.64 43.72 -15.91
CA PRO A 652 -3.33 42.32 -16.15
C PRO A 652 -2.32 42.10 -17.28
N ALA A 653 -1.37 41.19 -17.06
CA ALA A 653 -0.49 40.64 -18.09
C ALA A 653 -0.97 39.24 -18.50
N THR A 654 -0.47 38.75 -19.63
CA THR A 654 -0.79 37.41 -20.13
C THR A 654 0.48 36.58 -20.28
N ILE A 655 0.42 35.31 -19.89
CA ILE A 655 1.53 34.35 -20.06
C ILE A 655 1.03 33.14 -20.83
N ARG A 656 1.78 32.73 -21.85
CA ARG A 656 1.49 31.51 -22.64
C ARG A 656 2.69 30.58 -22.60
N GLY A 657 2.50 29.42 -22.00
CA GLY A 657 3.54 28.41 -21.78
C GLY A 657 3.53 27.28 -22.81
N THR A 658 4.70 26.71 -23.07
CA THR A 658 4.91 25.44 -23.77
C THR A 658 6.05 24.69 -23.07
N GLY A 659 5.69 23.77 -22.17
CA GLY A 659 6.65 23.07 -21.32
C GLY A 659 7.45 24.04 -20.44
N ALA A 660 8.78 23.88 -20.41
CA ALA A 660 9.67 24.69 -19.58
C ALA A 660 9.88 26.15 -20.07
N ARG A 661 9.22 26.56 -21.16
CA ARG A 661 9.31 27.92 -21.72
C ARG A 661 7.94 28.57 -21.75
N ALA A 662 7.89 29.89 -21.61
CA ALA A 662 6.71 30.70 -21.75
C ALA A 662 7.03 32.07 -22.34
N ARG A 663 6.00 32.75 -22.85
CA ARG A 663 6.09 34.15 -23.28
C ARG A 663 5.15 34.99 -22.43
N LEU A 664 5.69 36.01 -21.77
CA LEU A 664 4.95 37.00 -20.99
C LEU A 664 4.72 38.24 -21.85
N THR A 665 3.49 38.73 -21.91
CA THR A 665 3.12 39.97 -22.62
C THR A 665 2.36 40.91 -21.70
N ALA A 666 2.75 42.18 -21.66
CA ALA A 666 2.08 43.21 -20.88
C ALA A 666 1.98 44.52 -21.69
N ALA A 667 0.81 45.16 -21.66
CA ALA A 667 0.56 46.38 -22.43
C ALA A 667 0.84 47.68 -21.64
N ARG A 668 0.97 47.59 -20.32
CA ARG A 668 1.08 48.73 -19.40
C ARG A 668 2.16 48.45 -18.36
N ASP A 669 2.58 49.52 -17.68
CA ASP A 669 3.48 49.41 -16.54
C ASP A 669 2.81 48.67 -15.38
N GLY A 670 3.63 47.99 -14.61
CA GLY A 670 3.17 47.23 -13.45
C GLY A 670 4.24 46.31 -12.90
N LEU A 671 3.96 45.79 -11.72
CA LEU A 671 4.75 44.76 -11.09
C LEU A 671 3.99 43.44 -11.16
N TYR A 672 4.66 42.37 -11.58
CA TYR A 672 4.06 41.08 -11.85
C TYR A 672 4.79 39.98 -11.10
N ALA A 673 4.04 39.09 -10.45
CA ALA A 673 4.55 37.81 -9.97
C ALA A 673 4.30 36.76 -11.05
N VAL A 674 5.36 36.30 -11.69
CA VAL A 674 5.32 35.11 -12.56
C VAL A 674 5.55 33.89 -11.69
N SER A 675 4.67 32.91 -11.79
CA SER A 675 4.80 31.65 -11.08
C SER A 675 4.75 30.47 -12.04
N VAL A 676 5.47 29.41 -11.70
CA VAL A 676 5.42 28.14 -12.39
C VAL A 676 5.22 27.03 -11.37
N ILE A 677 4.21 26.20 -11.60
CA ILE A 677 4.09 24.91 -10.93
C ILE A 677 4.73 23.90 -11.85
N SER A 678 5.78 23.25 -11.37
CA SER A 678 6.47 22.20 -12.07
C SER A 678 6.32 20.88 -11.33
N TYR A 679 6.52 19.81 -12.08
CA TYR A 679 6.45 18.45 -11.60
C TYR A 679 7.64 17.70 -12.19
N ALA A 680 8.37 16.95 -11.37
CA ALA A 680 9.38 15.99 -11.79
C ALA A 680 9.12 14.65 -11.12
N ARG A 681 9.01 13.59 -11.93
CA ARG A 681 8.88 12.22 -11.46
C ARG A 681 10.27 11.68 -11.17
N ILE A 682 10.55 11.41 -9.91
CA ILE A 682 11.85 10.87 -9.45
C ILE A 682 11.65 9.49 -8.81
N GLY A 683 10.80 8.67 -9.43
CA GLY A 683 10.51 7.31 -8.95
C GLY A 683 9.67 7.19 -7.68
N LEU A 684 9.28 8.32 -7.07
CA LEU A 684 8.27 8.34 -6.01
C LEU A 684 6.85 8.34 -6.61
N THR A 685 5.86 8.43 -5.74
CA THR A 685 4.44 8.36 -6.08
C THR A 685 3.94 9.68 -6.66
N ASP A 686 3.25 9.68 -7.79
CA ASP A 686 2.68 10.92 -8.36
C ASP A 686 1.64 11.51 -7.36
N PRO A 687 1.41 12.84 -7.30
CA PRO A 687 0.42 13.43 -6.40
C PRO A 687 -0.95 12.75 -6.53
N PHE A 688 -1.57 12.42 -5.39
CA PHE A 688 -2.81 11.64 -5.33
C PHE A 688 -2.69 10.26 -6.00
N SER A 689 -1.54 9.61 -5.87
CA SER A 689 -1.43 8.19 -6.15
C SER A 689 -0.84 7.46 -4.96
N TRP A 690 -0.80 6.14 -5.04
CA TRP A 690 -0.03 5.27 -4.16
C TRP A 690 0.37 4.05 -4.98
N GLN A 691 1.60 3.59 -4.79
CA GLN A 691 2.19 2.53 -5.60
C GLN A 691 2.31 1.26 -4.78
N VAL A 692 1.83 0.16 -5.34
CA VAL A 692 1.96 -1.17 -4.73
C VAL A 692 3.19 -1.86 -5.33
N ARG A 693 4.12 -2.27 -4.48
CA ARG A 693 5.38 -2.93 -4.85
C ARG A 693 5.44 -4.34 -4.26
N LEU A 694 6.20 -5.20 -4.93
CA LEU A 694 6.59 -6.52 -4.44
C LEU A 694 8.12 -6.64 -4.47
N PRO A 695 8.72 -7.51 -3.64
CA PRO A 695 10.16 -7.76 -3.66
C PRO A 695 10.60 -8.32 -5.03
N PRO A 696 11.84 -8.03 -5.48
CA PRO A 696 12.38 -8.64 -6.70
C PRO A 696 12.26 -10.17 -6.69
N GLY A 697 11.91 -10.76 -7.84
CA GLY A 697 11.74 -12.20 -7.99
C GLY A 697 10.42 -12.77 -7.46
N ALA A 698 9.60 -11.99 -6.74
CA ALA A 698 8.25 -12.41 -6.35
C ALA A 698 7.36 -12.59 -7.60
N LYS A 699 6.57 -13.66 -7.61
CA LYS A 699 5.66 -13.99 -8.71
C LYS A 699 4.23 -14.11 -8.22
N LEU A 700 3.29 -13.65 -9.04
CA LEU A 700 1.86 -13.75 -8.89
C LEU A 700 1.35 -14.58 -10.07
N ASP A 701 0.70 -15.70 -9.78
CA ASP A 701 -0.11 -16.38 -10.79
C ASP A 701 -1.37 -15.56 -11.12
N LEU A 702 -2.15 -16.03 -12.10
CA LEU A 702 -3.36 -15.33 -12.53
C LEU A 702 -4.40 -15.19 -11.41
N ALA A 703 -4.62 -16.21 -10.58
CA ALA A 703 -5.61 -16.17 -9.51
C ALA A 703 -5.20 -15.23 -8.37
N GLN A 704 -3.91 -15.22 -8.03
CA GLN A 704 -3.30 -14.32 -7.05
C GLN A 704 -3.34 -12.87 -7.58
N TYR A 705 -3.06 -12.65 -8.86
CA TYR A 705 -3.21 -11.34 -9.50
C TYR A 705 -4.66 -10.85 -9.49
N GLU A 706 -5.64 -11.70 -9.84
CA GLU A 706 -7.07 -11.36 -9.76
C GLU A 706 -7.46 -10.96 -8.33
N MET A 707 -6.97 -11.68 -7.32
CA MET A 707 -7.21 -11.39 -5.92
C MET A 707 -6.64 -10.01 -5.52
N VAL A 708 -5.38 -9.72 -5.85
CA VAL A 708 -4.73 -8.43 -5.58
C VAL A 708 -5.49 -7.29 -6.26
N MET A 709 -5.84 -7.43 -7.55
CA MET A 709 -6.55 -6.39 -8.28
C MET A 709 -7.94 -6.10 -7.71
N ASN A 710 -8.66 -7.14 -7.23
CA ASN A 710 -9.96 -6.96 -6.57
C ASN A 710 -9.82 -6.32 -5.17
N MET A 711 -8.78 -6.65 -4.41
CA MET A 711 -8.48 -5.98 -3.13
C MET A 711 -8.21 -4.49 -3.35
N LEU A 712 -7.33 -4.17 -4.29
CA LEU A 712 -6.98 -2.78 -4.62
C LEU A 712 -8.19 -2.02 -5.16
N GLY A 713 -8.99 -2.64 -6.04
CA GLY A 713 -10.24 -2.06 -6.52
C GLY A 713 -11.23 -1.74 -5.39
N ARG A 714 -11.32 -2.59 -4.36
CA ARG A 714 -12.17 -2.34 -3.18
C ARG A 714 -11.65 -1.22 -2.29
N LEU A 715 -10.34 -1.05 -2.23
CA LEU A 715 -9.62 -0.05 -1.43
C LEU A 715 -9.35 1.26 -2.17
N HIS A 716 -9.89 1.44 -3.37
CA HIS A 716 -9.67 2.62 -4.18
C HIS A 716 -10.18 3.88 -3.46
N PRO A 717 -9.30 4.77 -2.96
CA PRO A 717 -9.74 6.02 -2.35
C PRO A 717 -10.32 6.93 -3.43
N LEU A 718 -11.30 7.76 -3.06
CA LEU A 718 -11.86 8.74 -4.00
C LEU A 718 -10.77 9.76 -4.39
N GLY A 719 -10.57 9.96 -5.70
CA GLY A 719 -9.60 10.91 -6.23
C GLY A 719 -8.13 10.48 -6.15
N VAL A 720 -7.83 9.23 -5.73
CA VAL A 720 -6.46 8.69 -5.65
C VAL A 720 -6.26 7.56 -6.65
N GLU A 721 -5.20 7.61 -7.45
CA GLU A 721 -4.83 6.56 -8.41
C GLU A 721 -4.04 5.44 -7.74
N ILE A 722 -4.45 4.18 -7.94
CA ILE A 722 -3.64 3.02 -7.54
C ILE A 722 -2.68 2.65 -8.68
N ASN A 723 -1.40 2.95 -8.52
CA ASN A 723 -0.39 2.61 -9.50
C ASN A 723 0.04 1.13 -9.35
N THR A 724 -0.44 0.29 -10.26
CA THR A 724 -0.12 -1.15 -10.35
C THR A 724 0.81 -1.48 -11.52
N TRP A 725 1.41 -0.48 -12.16
CA TRP A 725 2.27 -0.64 -13.34
C TRP A 725 3.40 -1.64 -13.10
N THR A 726 4.11 -1.50 -11.98
CA THR A 726 5.23 -2.38 -11.60
C THR A 726 4.77 -3.82 -11.41
N LEU A 727 3.65 -4.05 -10.72
CA LEU A 727 3.07 -5.39 -10.53
C LEU A 727 2.83 -6.08 -11.87
N ARG A 728 2.17 -5.38 -12.80
CA ARG A 728 1.79 -5.91 -14.12
C ARG A 728 2.96 -6.19 -15.05
N ARG A 729 4.10 -5.50 -14.87
CA ARG A 729 5.31 -5.73 -15.66
C ARG A 729 6.25 -6.77 -15.04
N ARG A 730 6.36 -6.81 -13.71
CA ARG A 730 7.47 -7.50 -13.01
C ARG A 730 7.06 -8.71 -12.18
N HIS A 731 5.78 -8.90 -11.92
CA HIS A 731 5.35 -9.89 -10.94
C HIS A 731 4.29 -10.84 -11.48
N VAL A 732 3.64 -10.56 -12.61
CA VAL A 732 2.61 -11.47 -13.15
C VAL A 732 3.24 -12.53 -14.04
N ALA A 733 3.04 -13.80 -13.68
CA ALA A 733 3.41 -14.96 -14.49
C ALA A 733 2.13 -15.66 -14.97
N LEU A 734 1.76 -15.44 -16.23
CA LEU A 734 0.52 -15.97 -16.81
C LEU A 734 0.54 -17.50 -16.94
N ASP A 735 1.70 -18.08 -17.23
CA ASP A 735 1.96 -19.53 -17.28
C ASP A 735 2.30 -20.13 -15.89
N GLY A 736 2.38 -19.29 -14.85
CA GLY A 736 2.79 -19.68 -13.50
C GLY A 736 4.31 -19.80 -13.30
N GLU A 737 5.11 -19.75 -14.37
CA GLU A 737 6.56 -19.98 -14.31
C GLU A 737 7.36 -18.75 -14.73
N THR A 738 6.97 -18.10 -15.83
CA THR A 738 7.72 -17.02 -16.46
C THR A 738 7.02 -15.69 -16.25
N VAL A 739 7.71 -14.74 -15.62
CA VAL A 739 7.22 -13.37 -15.55
C VAL A 739 7.37 -12.75 -16.93
N ALA A 740 6.26 -12.25 -17.47
CA ALA A 740 6.25 -11.51 -18.73
C ALA A 740 5.41 -10.23 -18.57
N PRO A 741 5.85 -9.10 -19.13
CA PRO A 741 5.07 -7.87 -19.08
C PRO A 741 3.69 -8.09 -19.70
N LEU A 742 2.63 -7.81 -18.94
CA LEU A 742 1.29 -7.90 -19.50
C LEU A 742 1.14 -6.89 -20.65
N PRO A 743 0.75 -7.32 -21.86
CA PRO A 743 0.51 -6.39 -22.95
C PRO A 743 -0.60 -5.41 -22.55
N PRO A 744 -0.62 -4.17 -23.10
CA PRO A 744 -1.56 -3.13 -22.67
C PRO A 744 -3.02 -3.58 -22.63
N ARG A 745 -3.43 -4.46 -23.55
CA ARG A 745 -4.77 -5.06 -23.61
C ARG A 745 -5.07 -5.96 -22.40
N LEU A 746 -4.14 -6.83 -22.00
CA LEU A 746 -4.31 -7.74 -20.86
C LEU A 746 -4.03 -7.06 -19.52
N SER A 747 -3.23 -5.99 -19.50
CA SER A 747 -2.87 -5.26 -18.29
C SER A 747 -4.09 -4.69 -17.53
N ARG A 748 -5.24 -4.55 -18.20
CA ARG A 748 -6.50 -4.05 -17.62
C ARG A 748 -7.57 -5.15 -17.46
N SER A 749 -7.24 -6.39 -17.81
CA SER A 749 -8.19 -7.50 -17.87
C SER A 749 -8.03 -8.41 -16.66
N TYR A 750 -8.89 -8.24 -15.67
CA TYR A 750 -9.11 -9.19 -14.56
C TYR A 750 -10.61 -9.32 -14.33
N ARG A 751 -11.09 -10.43 -13.76
CA ARG A 751 -12.53 -10.56 -13.47
C ARG A 751 -12.87 -9.83 -12.17
N PRO A 752 -13.77 -8.81 -12.20
CA PRO A 752 -14.24 -8.19 -10.97
C PRO A 752 -15.12 -9.17 -10.20
N PHE A 753 -14.84 -9.36 -8.91
CA PHE A 753 -15.60 -10.26 -8.04
C PHE A 753 -16.99 -9.72 -7.70
N HIS A 754 -17.09 -8.39 -7.55
CA HIS A 754 -18.34 -7.72 -7.21
C HIS A 754 -19.03 -7.21 -8.47
N ARG A 755 -20.28 -7.59 -8.67
CA ARG A 755 -21.12 -7.06 -9.75
C ARG A 755 -21.79 -5.77 -9.27
N PRO A 756 -21.75 -4.67 -10.05
CA PRO A 756 -22.48 -3.46 -9.70
C PRO A 756 -23.98 -3.76 -9.62
N ARG A 757 -24.60 -3.45 -8.47
CA ARG A 757 -26.02 -3.73 -8.16
C ARG A 757 -27.06 -3.06 -9.09
N PHE A 758 -26.62 -2.30 -10.09
CA PHE A 758 -27.47 -1.53 -11.00
C PHE A 758 -27.17 -1.75 -12.49
N ALA A 759 -26.27 -2.67 -12.86
CA ALA A 759 -26.22 -3.13 -14.24
C ALA A 759 -27.40 -4.09 -14.44
N GLY A 760 -28.46 -3.63 -15.10
CA GLY A 760 -29.70 -4.38 -15.39
C GLY A 760 -29.52 -5.60 -16.29
N THR A 761 -28.47 -6.40 -16.08
CA THR A 761 -28.30 -7.75 -16.63
C THR A 761 -28.88 -8.73 -15.62
N GLY A 762 -30.20 -8.66 -15.42
CA GLY A 762 -30.94 -9.70 -14.77
C GLY A 762 -31.10 -10.86 -15.75
N ASP A 763 -30.45 -11.98 -15.45
CA ASP A 763 -31.05 -13.29 -15.71
C ASP A 763 -32.46 -13.24 -15.12
N ALA A 764 -33.45 -12.95 -15.96
CA ALA A 764 -34.83 -13.23 -15.62
C ALA A 764 -34.93 -14.75 -15.41
N PRO A 765 -35.53 -15.23 -14.30
CA PRO A 765 -35.79 -16.64 -14.16
C PRO A 765 -36.65 -17.08 -15.34
N GLY A 766 -36.19 -18.09 -16.07
CA GLY A 766 -36.89 -18.65 -17.22
C GLY A 766 -38.36 -18.90 -16.88
N ARG A 767 -39.25 -18.16 -17.54
CA ARG A 767 -40.63 -18.59 -17.67
C ARG A 767 -40.60 -19.85 -18.53
N GLY A 768 -41.09 -20.95 -17.97
CA GLY A 768 -41.23 -22.22 -18.67
C GLY A 768 -42.00 -22.05 -19.97
N GLY A 769 -41.45 -22.63 -21.04
CA GLY A 769 -42.17 -22.91 -22.26
C GLY A 769 -42.94 -24.22 -22.08
N SER A 770 -44.26 -24.14 -22.08
CA SER A 770 -45.11 -25.02 -22.87
C SER A 770 -44.94 -24.69 -24.34
#